data_AF-A0A3L7RTU9-F1
#
_entry.id   AF-A0A3L7RTU9-F1
#
_cell.length_a   1.000
_cell.length_b   1.000
_cell.length_c   1.000
_cell.angle_alpha   90.00
_cell.angle_beta   90.00
_cell.angle_gamma   90.00
#
_symmetry.space_group_name_H-M   'P 1'
#
loop_
_entity.id
_entity.type
_entity.pdbx_description
1 polymer ?
#
loop_
_entity_poly.entity_id
_entity_poly.type
_entity_poly.pdbx_seq_one_letter_code
_entity_poly.pdbx_strand_id
1 'polypeptide(L)'
;MDLHAETVRLALRRLFPTASHEQLAPAEQSVRWRTLGEGEVVVAEGDQGEDVFVVCSGRYGVYARNALGAIQLMTTIDTVADVVGEQSLLSGSGLRNATIVTLVPGVIGILDAEPLRELLSGAPDTRQRLAAGARTMTANKLRILAAELSSFADGHSGGQPRVRHLEAGEQAYSAGDQVKSAFFILSGDLQFFHPGCPMPHESAGAGMLVGERTLLDRKCHQVNAVARVATELLELDAEALRICRANSTAIDQMLVSLSIMEDMPRIGSVKRHLETSGGTPCIVSQHQLERGASVRVRQYPQQQLTIAGSVDSMTEANATITSPDGRSVLVLEEKSGQLLGVAAPQDWSQLPEAMGLLFRGQSLTPLQIDAFQATGEFLVEDATIRVSAGAEVVCGCTNTTSATLRAAAQGASTVEDLMRRTGAGTVCGGCRGRLKAIIEQSEGQLCRLQTAPLAVGSLLATLTPAGDAGLPKGRPGQHARIEALIDGRWVGRPYTLISAAEQRWELGVKIETDGLFSNWISQAPPGTVVRVSRPEGTICPSPTDAKPLVYVVAGIGVTPAVAGVRGCRGQRNIRVIYSYRSAVAAPFLQELRDAAVDPLIELIEHDTAASGRLDPADVAAQLTAVGPCDVIVCGPAAFNTSMLDALRRLPGVELHAESFHHPNRGEGSRLNPGQWRVRGFKPRHPVGEPLPIGSTLPPEEQAAQFLREYHAECHPDADPSERIAAAVEQLRDAGAWRKTPEELGFAARLAWRNAARCVGRLYWQGLHLHDCRDLRCPDTMAAALLEHLRFAFNGGELRPAITVFDPGTNDRPGPRIWNSQLLRYAGVRLRSGKQIGDSSNNELTDRIRALGWEPQGDDFELLPLVIETIDHGPRLYELPADCRQEVPISHGTHPWLATMELKWHAVPAVSDMALDAGGMFYRFAPFNGWYLNTEIAARNLTDTNRYN
;
A
#
# COMPACT_ATOMS: atom_id res chain seq x y z
N MET A 1 32.90 42.39 35.06
CA MET A 1 32.69 41.24 35.97
C MET A 1 32.24 41.68 37.35
N ASP A 2 32.82 42.75 37.95
CA ASP A 2 32.43 43.22 39.28
C ASP A 2 30.93 43.58 39.43
N LEU A 3 30.32 44.20 38.42
CA LEU A 3 28.90 44.59 38.47
C LEU A 3 27.93 43.39 38.48
N HIS A 4 28.25 42.30 37.76
CA HIS A 4 27.43 41.09 37.76
C HIS A 4 27.58 40.29 39.06
N ALA A 5 28.79 40.24 39.61
CA ALA A 5 29.02 39.64 40.93
C ALA A 5 28.23 40.40 42.02
N GLU A 6 28.21 41.73 41.98
CA GLU A 6 27.40 42.54 42.89
C GLU A 6 25.88 42.31 42.69
N THR A 7 25.46 42.08 41.45
CA THR A 7 24.07 41.72 41.12
C THR A 7 23.66 40.38 41.74
N VAL A 8 24.52 39.36 41.69
CA VAL A 8 24.25 38.07 42.32
C VAL A 8 24.22 38.19 43.85
N ARG A 9 25.14 38.97 44.45
CA ARG A 9 25.10 39.26 45.89
C ARG A 9 23.80 39.94 46.30
N LEU A 10 23.31 40.89 45.49
CA LEU A 10 22.04 41.55 45.73
C LEU A 10 20.87 40.56 45.65
N ALA A 11 20.87 39.66 44.65
CA ALA A 11 19.84 38.64 44.48
C ALA A 11 19.81 37.66 45.67
N LEU A 12 20.97 37.16 46.11
CA LEU A 12 21.08 36.24 47.25
C LEU A 12 20.63 36.90 48.56
N ARG A 13 21.00 38.16 48.80
CA ARG A 13 20.51 38.92 49.97
C ARG A 13 19.00 39.19 49.93
N ARG A 14 18.41 39.38 48.74
CA ARG A 14 16.96 39.52 48.60
C ARG A 14 16.23 38.21 48.92
N LEU A 15 16.78 37.08 48.48
CA LEU A 15 16.23 35.75 48.76
C LEU A 15 16.38 35.37 50.23
N PHE A 16 17.56 35.59 50.81
CA PHE A 16 17.94 35.20 52.17
C PHE A 16 18.34 36.42 53.01
N PRO A 17 17.39 37.30 53.37
CA PRO A 17 17.69 38.57 54.04
C PRO A 17 18.28 38.41 55.46
N THR A 18 18.12 37.24 56.07
CA THR A 18 18.59 36.93 57.43
C THR A 18 19.89 36.13 57.45
N ALA A 19 20.41 35.70 56.29
CA ALA A 19 21.66 34.94 56.23
C ALA A 19 22.88 35.86 56.39
N SER A 20 23.87 35.42 57.17
CA SER A 20 25.12 36.13 57.34
C SER A 20 25.98 36.07 56.06
N HIS A 21 26.97 36.96 55.96
CA HIS A 21 27.93 36.93 54.85
C HIS A 21 28.66 35.60 54.71
N GLU A 22 29.01 34.95 55.83
CA GLU A 22 29.67 33.65 55.81
C GLU A 22 28.75 32.54 55.30
N GLN A 23 27.44 32.64 55.59
CA GLN A 23 26.46 31.68 55.11
C GLN A 23 26.16 31.83 53.62
N LEU A 24 26.22 33.04 53.06
CA LEU A 24 26.01 33.29 51.63
C LEU A 24 27.25 33.00 50.77
N ALA A 25 28.45 33.00 51.38
CA ALA A 25 29.71 32.87 50.67
C ALA A 25 29.83 31.60 49.78
N PRO A 26 29.37 30.40 50.20
CA PRO A 26 29.42 29.21 49.34
C PRO A 26 28.58 29.36 48.06
N ALA A 27 27.40 29.98 48.15
CA ALA A 27 26.56 30.25 46.98
C ALA A 27 27.13 31.37 46.10
N GLU A 28 27.73 32.41 46.69
CA GLU A 28 28.42 33.45 45.92
C GLU A 28 29.63 32.92 45.15
N GLN A 29 30.33 31.92 45.71
CA GLN A 29 31.53 31.32 45.12
C GLN A 29 31.22 30.27 44.04
N SER A 30 30.01 29.70 44.02
CA SER A 30 29.60 28.71 43.02
C SER A 30 29.12 29.31 41.69
N VAL A 31 29.13 30.64 41.56
CA VAL A 31 28.57 31.32 40.38
C VAL A 31 29.39 31.03 39.12
N ARG A 32 28.72 30.44 38.13
CA ARG A 32 29.20 30.33 36.74
C ARG A 32 28.46 31.34 35.87
N TRP A 33 29.12 31.91 34.87
CA TRP A 33 28.52 32.94 34.01
C TRP A 33 28.20 32.40 32.63
N ARG A 34 27.02 32.74 32.09
CA ARG A 34 26.66 32.43 30.70
C ARG A 34 26.17 33.70 30.01
N THR A 35 26.76 33.99 28.85
CA THR A 35 26.28 35.03 27.93
C THR A 35 25.39 34.34 26.90
N LEU A 36 24.21 34.90 26.66
CA LEU A 36 23.15 34.27 25.87
C LEU A 36 22.76 35.15 24.70
N GLY A 37 22.73 34.57 23.50
CA GLY A 37 22.14 35.18 22.32
C GLY A 37 20.61 35.15 22.32
N GLU A 38 19.99 35.94 21.43
CA GLU A 38 18.53 35.90 21.22
C GLU A 38 18.09 34.52 20.74
N GLY A 39 16.99 34.01 21.29
CA GLY A 39 16.46 32.68 20.99
C GLY A 39 17.13 31.52 21.73
N GLU A 40 18.22 31.76 22.48
CA GLU A 40 18.85 30.69 23.26
C GLU A 40 17.97 30.24 24.43
N VAL A 41 17.82 28.91 24.56
CA VAL A 41 17.14 28.27 25.68
C VAL A 41 18.08 28.24 26.89
N VAL A 42 17.60 28.82 27.99
CA VAL A 42 18.29 28.84 29.29
C VAL A 42 18.07 27.52 30.01
N VAL A 43 16.80 27.09 30.09
CA VAL A 43 16.37 25.77 30.58
C VAL A 43 15.10 25.33 29.84
N ALA A 44 14.88 24.03 29.69
CA ALA A 44 13.65 23.49 29.15
C ALA A 44 12.74 22.91 30.24
N GLU A 45 11.44 22.96 30.00
CA GLU A 45 10.45 22.28 30.84
C GLU A 45 10.72 20.76 30.81
N GLY A 46 10.79 20.14 31.99
CA GLY A 46 11.12 18.72 32.16
C GLY A 46 12.60 18.43 32.44
N ASP A 47 13.50 19.40 32.32
CA ASP A 47 14.92 19.21 32.66
C ASP A 47 15.11 18.97 34.17
N GLN A 48 16.23 18.34 34.56
CA GLN A 48 16.63 18.27 35.96
C GLN A 48 17.07 19.65 36.49
N GLY A 49 16.58 20.00 37.67
CA GLY A 49 16.74 21.32 38.27
C GLY A 49 17.87 21.40 39.27
N GLU A 50 19.11 21.32 38.78
CA GLU A 50 20.33 21.31 39.60
C GLU A 50 21.03 22.68 39.70
N ASP A 51 20.56 23.66 38.94
CA ASP A 51 21.09 25.03 38.93
C ASP A 51 19.98 26.07 39.18
N VAL A 52 20.31 27.27 39.64
CA VAL A 52 19.40 28.42 39.75
C VAL A 52 20.02 29.60 39.06
N PHE A 53 19.23 30.41 38.37
CA PHE A 53 19.76 31.47 37.51
C PHE A 53 19.42 32.85 38.06
N VAL A 54 20.38 33.78 37.99
CA VAL A 54 20.21 35.18 38.35
C VAL A 54 20.34 36.04 37.10
N VAL A 55 19.33 36.85 36.82
CA VAL A 55 19.31 37.76 35.68
C VAL A 55 20.25 38.93 35.93
N CYS A 56 21.35 39.03 35.17
CA CYS A 56 22.30 40.14 35.28
C CYS A 56 22.07 41.20 34.21
N SER A 57 21.63 40.79 33.02
CA SER A 57 21.17 41.67 31.94
C SER A 57 20.35 40.87 30.93
N GLY A 58 19.64 41.57 30.04
CA GLY A 58 18.79 40.95 29.00
C GLY A 58 17.33 40.81 29.42
N ARG A 59 16.53 40.21 28.54
CA ARG A 59 15.10 39.92 28.77
C ARG A 59 14.81 38.48 28.38
N TYR A 60 14.04 37.78 29.20
CA TYR A 60 13.79 36.34 29.05
C TYR A 60 12.29 36.06 29.06
N GLY A 61 11.84 35.14 28.21
CA GLY A 61 10.47 34.67 28.15
C GLY A 61 10.36 33.34 28.88
N VAL A 62 9.37 33.22 29.76
CA VAL A 62 9.02 31.96 30.42
C VAL A 62 7.86 31.35 29.67
N TYR A 63 8.05 30.15 29.17
CA TYR A 63 7.06 29.42 28.41
C TYR A 63 6.68 28.14 29.12
N ALA A 64 5.42 27.76 29.04
CA ALA A 64 4.96 26.44 29.47
C ALA A 64 4.15 25.81 28.35
N ARG A 65 4.14 24.47 28.30
CA ARG A 65 3.23 23.76 27.41
C ARG A 65 1.80 23.86 27.94
N ASN A 66 0.87 24.24 27.08
CA ASN A 66 -0.55 24.08 27.36
C ASN A 66 -0.96 22.60 27.19
N ALA A 67 -2.24 22.30 27.42
CA ALA A 67 -2.78 20.94 27.31
C ALA A 67 -2.60 20.31 25.90
N LEU A 68 -2.43 21.12 24.87
CA LEU A 68 -2.20 20.70 23.47
C LEU A 68 -0.71 20.52 23.13
N GLY A 69 0.19 20.66 24.11
CA GLY A 69 1.64 20.60 23.91
C GLY A 69 2.24 21.85 23.25
N ALA A 70 1.42 22.85 22.93
CA ALA A 70 1.85 24.11 22.34
C ALA A 70 2.52 24.99 23.40
N ILE A 71 3.64 25.59 23.02
CA ILE A 71 4.47 26.42 23.90
C ILE A 71 3.85 27.82 23.98
N GLN A 72 3.37 28.22 25.17
CA GLN A 72 2.74 29.51 25.40
C GLN A 72 3.58 30.39 26.34
N LEU A 73 3.75 31.67 26.00
CA LEU A 73 4.45 32.64 26.84
C LEU A 73 3.61 32.95 28.09
N MET A 74 4.14 32.57 29.25
CA MET A 74 3.50 32.76 30.55
C MET A 74 3.77 34.15 31.11
N THR A 75 5.04 34.56 31.04
CA THR A 75 5.51 35.86 31.54
C THR A 75 6.85 36.21 30.92
N THR A 76 7.28 37.46 31.05
CA THR A 76 8.64 37.90 30.71
C THR A 76 9.37 38.37 31.95
N ILE A 77 10.67 38.10 32.00
CA ILE A 77 11.58 38.50 33.06
C ILE A 77 12.57 39.49 32.46
N ASP A 78 12.56 40.73 32.96
CA ASP A 78 13.39 41.83 32.50
C ASP A 78 14.05 42.61 33.65
N THR A 79 13.83 42.19 34.91
CA THR A 79 14.40 42.87 36.07
C THR A 79 15.75 42.27 36.45
N VAL A 80 16.75 43.14 36.60
CA VAL A 80 18.09 42.77 37.07
C VAL A 80 18.02 42.32 38.54
N ALA A 81 18.78 41.26 38.85
CA ALA A 81 18.79 40.53 40.13
C ALA A 81 17.55 39.66 40.40
N ASP A 82 16.68 39.44 39.43
CA ASP A 82 15.63 38.42 39.54
C ASP A 82 16.25 37.01 39.51
N VAL A 83 15.65 36.11 40.29
CA VAL A 83 16.08 34.72 40.39
C VAL A 83 15.04 33.82 39.76
N VAL A 84 15.51 32.87 38.95
CA VAL A 84 14.65 32.00 38.14
C VAL A 84 15.13 30.56 38.20
N GLY A 85 14.19 29.62 38.17
CA GLY A 85 14.48 28.18 38.32
C GLY A 85 14.62 27.71 39.78
N GLU A 86 14.43 28.60 40.74
CA GLU A 86 14.45 28.33 42.17
C GLU A 86 13.34 27.36 42.63
N GLN A 87 12.28 27.21 41.83
CA GLN A 87 11.14 26.33 42.14
C GLN A 87 11.52 24.84 42.13
N SER A 88 12.49 24.42 41.30
CA SER A 88 12.96 23.03 41.30
C SER A 88 13.73 22.65 42.56
N LEU A 89 14.12 23.63 43.39
CA LEU A 89 14.71 23.38 44.70
C LEU A 89 13.69 22.97 45.76
N LEU A 90 12.40 23.18 45.49
CA LEU A 90 11.30 22.95 46.44
C LEU A 90 10.37 21.81 46.02
N SER A 91 10.37 21.42 44.75
CA SER A 91 9.57 20.30 44.25
C SER A 91 10.22 18.95 44.63
N GLY A 92 9.41 17.98 45.06
CA GLY A 92 9.89 16.62 45.36
C GLY A 92 10.41 15.88 44.13
N SER A 93 10.08 16.34 42.92
CA SER A 93 10.51 15.74 41.65
C SER A 93 11.84 16.28 41.11
N GLY A 94 12.29 17.46 41.56
CA GLY A 94 13.50 18.12 41.05
C GLY A 94 13.41 18.63 39.61
N LEU A 95 12.29 18.43 38.90
CA LEU A 95 12.15 18.81 37.49
C LEU A 95 11.81 20.29 37.28
N ARG A 96 12.25 20.85 36.15
CA ARG A 96 11.85 22.18 35.67
C ARG A 96 10.41 22.15 35.21
N ASN A 97 9.66 23.18 35.57
CA ASN A 97 8.23 23.30 35.30
C ASN A 97 7.89 24.31 34.18
N ALA A 98 8.90 24.91 33.55
CA ALA A 98 8.77 25.85 32.44
C ALA A 98 10.07 25.89 31.62
N THR A 99 9.95 26.29 30.35
CA THR A 99 11.06 26.58 29.43
C THR A 99 11.37 28.07 29.49
N ILE A 100 12.64 28.45 29.63
CA ILE A 100 13.07 29.86 29.63
C ILE A 100 13.90 30.11 28.38
N VAL A 101 13.52 31.13 27.60
CA VAL A 101 14.19 31.50 26.35
C VAL A 101 14.63 32.96 26.40
N THR A 102 15.79 33.26 25.86
CA THR A 102 16.33 34.63 25.79
C THR A 102 15.61 35.42 24.70
N LEU A 103 14.91 36.50 25.07
CA LEU A 103 14.21 37.40 24.15
C LEU A 103 15.07 38.60 23.75
N VAL A 104 15.92 39.07 24.65
CA VAL A 104 16.93 40.10 24.39
C VAL A 104 18.26 39.59 24.93
N PRO A 105 19.34 39.59 24.14
CA PRO A 105 20.64 39.08 24.55
C PRO A 105 21.11 39.65 25.89
N GLY A 106 21.74 38.81 26.70
CA GLY A 106 22.07 39.17 28.07
C GLY A 106 23.00 38.19 28.76
N VAL A 107 23.25 38.47 30.03
CA VAL A 107 24.12 37.64 30.88
C VAL A 107 23.31 37.13 32.06
N ILE A 108 23.49 35.86 32.39
CA ILE A 108 22.96 35.23 33.60
C ILE A 108 24.10 34.68 34.46
N GLY A 109 23.91 34.74 35.77
CA GLY A 109 24.69 33.98 36.75
C GLY A 109 23.99 32.66 37.03
N ILE A 110 24.74 31.56 37.02
CA ILE A 110 24.28 30.19 37.29
C ILE A 110 24.82 29.82 38.67
N LEU A 111 23.92 29.58 39.62
CA LEU A 111 24.21 29.16 40.99
C LEU A 111 23.93 27.67 41.12
N ASP A 112 24.85 26.92 41.69
CA ASP A 112 24.62 25.51 41.98
C ASP A 112 23.52 25.35 43.06
N ALA A 113 22.65 24.36 42.89
CA ALA A 113 21.50 24.15 43.76
C ALA A 113 21.85 23.73 45.19
N GLU A 114 22.97 23.04 45.40
CA GLU A 114 23.31 22.42 46.69
C GLU A 114 23.54 23.44 47.81
N PRO A 115 24.39 24.49 47.65
CA PRO A 115 24.50 25.58 48.64
C PRO A 115 23.17 26.27 48.94
N LEU A 116 22.31 26.40 47.92
CA LEU A 116 20.99 27.02 48.06
C LEU A 116 20.01 26.14 48.84
N ARG A 117 20.05 24.82 48.65
CA ARG A 117 19.22 23.86 49.42
C ARG A 117 19.61 23.86 50.90
N GLU A 118 20.89 23.96 51.20
CA GLU A 118 21.38 24.07 52.58
C GLU A 118 20.87 25.36 53.24
N LEU A 119 20.98 26.50 52.54
CA LEU A 119 20.42 27.78 52.99
C LEU A 119 18.89 27.73 53.20
N LEU A 120 18.15 27.08 52.29
CA LEU A 120 16.70 26.90 52.41
C LEU A 120 16.29 26.00 53.57
N SER A 121 17.15 25.07 53.99
CA SER A 121 16.90 24.23 55.18
C SER A 121 16.92 25.05 56.47
N GLY A 122 17.77 26.08 56.54
CA GLY A 122 17.88 27.01 57.68
C GLY A 122 16.97 28.24 57.62
N ALA A 123 16.20 28.44 56.55
CA ALA A 123 15.37 29.64 56.32
C ALA A 123 13.90 29.28 55.98
N PRO A 124 13.11 28.78 56.94
CA PRO A 124 11.75 28.29 56.71
C PRO A 124 10.79 29.35 56.14
N ASP A 125 10.93 30.61 56.53
CA ASP A 125 10.12 31.72 55.99
C ASP A 125 10.40 31.97 54.51
N THR A 126 11.65 31.87 54.08
CA THR A 126 12.03 31.96 52.66
C THR A 126 11.48 30.77 51.88
N ARG A 127 11.58 29.57 52.44
CA ARG A 127 11.01 28.35 51.85
C ARG A 127 9.50 28.49 51.64
N GLN A 128 8.78 29.06 52.61
CA GLN A 128 7.34 29.27 52.53
C GLN A 128 6.97 30.33 51.47
N ARG A 129 7.72 31.43 51.37
CA ARG A 129 7.52 32.46 50.32
C ARG A 129 7.72 31.89 48.91
N LEU A 130 8.78 31.13 48.71
CA LEU A 130 9.06 30.49 47.41
C LEU A 130 8.02 29.40 47.07
N ALA A 131 7.56 28.62 48.06
CA ALA A 131 6.47 27.66 47.87
C ALA A 131 5.11 28.33 47.56
N ALA A 132 4.87 29.57 48.00
CA ALA A 132 3.68 30.35 47.61
C ALA A 132 3.78 30.84 46.15
N GLY A 133 4.97 31.21 45.69
CA GLY A 133 5.26 31.51 44.27
C GLY A 133 5.05 30.30 43.35
N ALA A 134 5.52 29.11 43.76
CA ALA A 134 5.28 27.85 43.04
C ALA A 134 3.78 27.50 42.96
N ARG A 135 3.04 27.69 44.05
CA ARG A 135 1.57 27.55 44.07
C ARG A 135 0.88 28.53 43.12
N THR A 136 1.41 29.73 42.92
CA THR A 136 0.88 30.73 42.00
C THR A 136 1.13 30.35 40.53
N MET A 137 2.26 29.70 40.22
CA MET A 137 2.58 29.17 38.89
C MET A 137 1.74 27.94 38.54
N THR A 138 1.56 27.01 39.48
CA THR A 138 0.62 25.87 39.35
C THR A 138 -0.82 26.36 39.28
N ALA A 139 -1.19 27.40 40.05
CA ALA A 139 -2.48 28.08 39.95
C ALA A 139 -2.65 28.83 38.62
N ASN A 140 -1.57 29.28 37.97
CA ASN A 140 -1.59 29.86 36.62
C ASN A 140 -1.72 28.79 35.52
N LYS A 141 -1.06 27.64 35.66
CA LYS A 141 -1.30 26.45 34.81
C LYS A 141 -2.74 25.95 34.96
N LEU A 142 -3.24 25.89 36.20
CA LEU A 142 -4.64 25.63 36.52
C LEU A 142 -5.57 26.75 36.07
N ARG A 143 -5.16 28.03 36.04
CA ARG A 143 -5.96 29.15 35.50
C ARG A 143 -6.02 29.12 33.99
N ILE A 144 -5.05 28.53 33.30
CA ILE A 144 -5.09 28.36 31.84
C ILE A 144 -5.99 27.16 31.50
N LEU A 145 -5.81 26.01 32.16
CA LEU A 145 -6.72 24.87 32.04
C LEU A 145 -8.14 25.23 32.52
N ALA A 146 -8.26 25.96 33.62
CA ALA A 146 -9.53 26.41 34.15
C ALA A 146 -10.09 27.58 33.35
N ALA A 147 -9.34 28.51 32.76
CA ALA A 147 -9.92 29.55 31.90
C ALA A 147 -10.54 28.92 30.64
N GLU A 148 -9.91 27.88 30.08
CA GLU A 148 -10.51 27.06 29.01
C GLU A 148 -11.68 26.18 29.47
N LEU A 149 -11.80 25.87 30.78
CA LEU A 149 -12.95 25.13 31.34
C LEU A 149 -14.04 26.04 31.94
N SER A 150 -13.71 27.27 32.36
CA SER A 150 -14.57 28.23 33.08
C SER A 150 -15.13 29.32 32.20
N SER A 151 -14.53 29.60 31.03
CA SER A 151 -15.25 30.30 29.94
C SER A 151 -16.47 29.52 29.41
N PHE A 152 -16.61 28.25 29.83
CA PHE A 152 -17.75 27.38 29.51
C PHE A 152 -18.71 27.16 30.70
N ALA A 153 -18.37 27.66 31.91
CA ALA A 153 -19.12 27.41 33.15
C ALA A 153 -19.98 28.59 33.64
N ASP A 154 -20.05 29.71 32.90
CA ASP A 154 -20.89 30.87 33.26
C ASP A 154 -22.40 30.66 32.98
N GLY A 155 -22.86 29.41 32.84
CA GLY A 155 -24.26 29.09 32.58
C GLY A 155 -24.88 27.95 33.37
N HIS A 156 -24.12 27.13 34.10
CA HIS A 156 -24.68 25.88 34.66
C HIS A 156 -24.12 25.53 36.05
N SER A 157 -25.03 25.35 37.00
CA SER A 157 -24.77 24.92 38.39
C SER A 157 -24.45 23.43 38.47
N GLY A 158 -23.20 23.04 38.16
CA GLY A 158 -22.65 21.68 38.30
C GLY A 158 -21.25 21.70 38.91
N GLY A 159 -20.83 20.61 39.57
CA GLY A 159 -19.70 20.54 40.51
C GLY A 159 -18.33 20.98 39.97
N GLN A 160 -17.53 21.66 40.81
CA GLN A 160 -16.18 22.11 40.46
C GLN A 160 -15.19 20.94 40.36
N PRO A 161 -14.25 20.95 39.38
CA PRO A 161 -13.14 20.01 39.31
C PRO A 161 -12.33 20.01 40.62
N ARG A 162 -11.95 18.82 41.12
CA ARG A 162 -11.19 18.67 42.37
C ARG A 162 -9.84 18.03 42.11
N VAL A 163 -8.79 18.53 42.75
CA VAL A 163 -7.44 17.94 42.67
C VAL A 163 -7.22 17.04 43.89
N ARG A 164 -6.71 15.83 43.66
CA ARG A 164 -6.37 14.84 44.67
C ARG A 164 -4.90 14.48 44.57
N HIS A 165 -4.21 14.45 45.72
CA HIS A 165 -2.81 14.04 45.82
C HIS A 165 -2.75 12.68 46.49
N LEU A 166 -1.90 11.79 45.97
CA LEU A 166 -1.67 10.44 46.47
C LEU A 166 -0.18 10.24 46.74
N GLU A 167 0.15 9.66 47.90
CA GLU A 167 1.51 9.22 48.18
C GLU A 167 1.79 7.84 47.55
N ALA A 168 3.07 7.48 47.42
CA ALA A 168 3.45 6.16 46.92
C ALA A 168 2.86 5.03 47.79
N GLY A 169 2.17 4.09 47.17
CA GLY A 169 1.43 3.00 47.82
C GLY A 169 -0.02 3.33 48.18
N GLU A 170 -0.46 4.59 48.02
CA GLU A 170 -1.83 5.01 48.33
C GLU A 170 -2.79 4.63 47.19
N GLN A 171 -4.02 4.25 47.54
CA GLN A 171 -5.03 3.82 46.58
C GLN A 171 -5.86 4.97 46.04
N ALA A 172 -5.94 5.07 44.72
CA ALA A 172 -6.89 5.94 44.04
C ALA A 172 -8.32 5.41 44.18
N TYR A 173 -8.54 4.11 43.95
CA TYR A 173 -9.82 3.42 44.13
C TYR A 173 -9.60 1.90 44.26
N SER A 174 -10.59 1.21 44.84
CA SER A 174 -10.57 -0.25 44.99
C SER A 174 -11.52 -0.95 44.01
N ALA A 175 -11.17 -2.19 43.66
CA ALA A 175 -12.09 -3.06 42.92
C ALA A 175 -13.37 -3.31 43.75
N GLY A 176 -14.53 -3.14 43.12
CA GLY A 176 -15.85 -3.25 43.75
C GLY A 176 -16.48 -1.90 44.14
N ASP A 177 -15.69 -0.83 44.23
CA ASP A 177 -16.20 0.51 44.53
C ASP A 177 -17.11 1.02 43.40
N GLN A 178 -18.22 1.68 43.76
CA GLN A 178 -19.03 2.41 42.80
C GLN A 178 -18.22 3.57 42.20
N VAL A 179 -18.16 3.63 40.87
CA VAL A 179 -17.42 4.69 40.18
C VAL A 179 -18.18 6.01 40.32
N LYS A 180 -17.55 6.98 40.97
CA LYS A 180 -18.10 8.33 41.18
C LYS A 180 -17.43 9.38 40.29
N SER A 181 -16.18 9.12 39.93
CA SER A 181 -15.34 10.06 39.19
C SER A 181 -14.34 9.32 38.29
N ALA A 182 -13.88 10.01 37.25
CA ALA A 182 -12.71 9.65 36.45
C ALA A 182 -11.51 10.50 36.88
N PHE A 183 -10.30 10.02 36.67
CA PHE A 183 -9.07 10.67 37.14
C PHE A 183 -8.13 10.95 35.99
N PHE A 184 -7.78 12.23 35.80
CA PHE A 184 -6.74 12.64 34.87
C PHE A 184 -5.43 12.83 35.63
N ILE A 185 -4.37 12.09 35.27
CA ILE A 185 -3.10 12.10 36.00
C ILE A 185 -2.31 13.36 35.62
N LEU A 186 -2.16 14.30 36.55
CA LEU A 186 -1.40 15.54 36.33
C LEU A 186 0.11 15.32 36.47
N SER A 187 0.53 14.44 37.39
CA SER A 187 1.91 13.99 37.59
C SER A 187 1.96 12.66 38.34
N GLY A 188 3.00 11.84 38.17
CA GLY A 188 3.14 10.53 38.83
C GLY A 188 2.61 9.36 37.99
N ASP A 189 2.33 8.22 38.63
CA ASP A 189 1.77 7.04 37.98
C ASP A 189 0.97 6.11 38.92
N LEU A 190 -0.07 5.48 38.37
CA LEU A 190 -0.92 4.47 39.00
C LEU A 190 -0.60 3.08 38.45
N GLN A 191 -0.62 2.06 39.31
CA GLN A 191 -0.55 0.65 38.96
C GLN A 191 -1.88 -0.05 39.24
N PHE A 192 -2.26 -0.99 38.39
CA PHE A 192 -3.52 -1.71 38.50
C PHE A 192 -3.34 -3.18 38.86
N PHE A 193 -4.12 -3.64 39.83
CA PHE A 193 -4.05 -5.00 40.37
C PHE A 193 -5.43 -5.65 40.31
N HIS A 194 -5.52 -6.87 39.77
CA HIS A 194 -6.71 -7.69 39.96
C HIS A 194 -6.84 -8.10 41.43
N PRO A 195 -8.06 -8.22 41.98
CA PRO A 195 -8.27 -8.71 43.34
C PRO A 195 -7.53 -10.03 43.58
N GLY A 196 -6.64 -10.06 44.58
CA GLY A 196 -5.87 -11.25 44.94
C GLY A 196 -4.61 -11.53 44.11
N CYS A 197 -4.26 -10.70 43.12
CA CYS A 197 -3.03 -10.84 42.33
C CYS A 197 -1.98 -9.80 42.79
N PRO A 198 -0.79 -10.23 43.26
CA PRO A 198 0.26 -9.31 43.72
C PRO A 198 1.04 -8.67 42.56
N MET A 199 0.88 -9.18 41.34
CA MET A 199 1.55 -8.64 40.17
C MET A 199 0.67 -7.57 39.52
N PRO A 200 1.21 -6.37 39.26
CA PRO A 200 0.48 -5.37 38.51
C PRO A 200 0.30 -5.87 37.07
N HIS A 201 -0.93 -5.87 36.58
CA HIS A 201 -1.24 -6.25 35.21
C HIS A 201 -1.19 -5.04 34.26
N GLU A 202 -1.28 -3.82 34.80
CA GLU A 202 -1.29 -2.58 34.04
C GLU A 202 -0.72 -1.40 34.88
N SER A 203 -0.31 -0.32 34.21
CA SER A 203 0.06 0.96 34.83
C SER A 203 -0.31 2.15 33.92
N ALA A 204 -0.57 3.32 34.50
CA ALA A 204 -0.92 4.57 33.83
C ALA A 204 -0.14 5.77 34.42
N GLY A 205 0.47 6.60 33.58
CA GLY A 205 1.32 7.74 33.99
C GLY A 205 0.69 9.11 33.72
N ALA A 206 1.41 10.18 34.05
CA ALA A 206 1.01 11.57 33.81
C ALA A 206 0.53 11.82 32.36
N GLY A 207 -0.55 12.58 32.24
CA GLY A 207 -1.29 12.84 31.00
C GLY A 207 -2.45 11.87 30.74
N MET A 208 -2.52 10.72 31.42
CA MET A 208 -3.54 9.68 31.19
C MET A 208 -4.85 9.94 31.93
N LEU A 209 -5.98 9.62 31.28
CA LEU A 209 -7.28 9.54 31.94
C LEU A 209 -7.58 8.09 32.32
N VAL A 210 -8.11 7.88 33.52
CA VAL A 210 -8.39 6.56 34.09
C VAL A 210 -9.81 6.53 34.66
N GLY A 211 -10.59 5.51 34.32
CA GLY A 211 -11.90 5.23 34.91
C GLY A 211 -13.09 5.87 34.19
N GLU A 212 -12.86 6.53 33.06
CA GLU A 212 -13.84 7.25 32.25
C GLU A 212 -14.93 6.34 31.67
N ARG A 213 -14.56 5.17 31.13
CA ARG A 213 -15.52 4.22 30.56
C ARG A 213 -16.39 3.59 31.65
N THR A 214 -15.80 3.25 32.79
CA THR A 214 -16.51 2.66 33.93
C THR A 214 -17.49 3.66 34.56
N LEU A 215 -17.14 4.95 34.59
CA LEU A 215 -18.01 6.04 35.04
C LEU A 215 -19.21 6.23 34.10
N LEU A 216 -18.99 6.22 32.78
CA LEU A 216 -20.05 6.39 31.78
C LEU A 216 -21.01 5.18 31.73
N ASP A 217 -20.46 3.97 31.85
CA ASP A 217 -21.24 2.72 31.90
C ASP A 217 -21.96 2.51 33.24
N ARG A 218 -21.72 3.36 34.24
CA ARG A 218 -22.26 3.25 35.62
C ARG A 218 -21.98 1.89 36.28
N LYS A 219 -20.78 1.35 36.06
CA LYS A 219 -20.32 0.07 36.65
C LYS A 219 -19.49 0.33 37.91
N CYS A 220 -19.06 -0.73 38.61
CA CYS A 220 -18.05 -0.66 39.65
C CYS A 220 -16.62 -0.83 39.07
N HIS A 221 -15.61 -0.30 39.75
CA HIS A 221 -14.20 -0.54 39.39
C HIS A 221 -13.88 -2.05 39.43
N GLN A 222 -13.16 -2.56 38.43
CA GLN A 222 -12.83 -4.00 38.32
C GLN A 222 -11.45 -4.35 38.92
N VAL A 223 -10.63 -3.34 39.17
CA VAL A 223 -9.22 -3.46 39.56
C VAL A 223 -8.90 -2.42 40.64
N ASN A 224 -7.91 -2.70 41.48
CA ASN A 224 -7.36 -1.73 42.43
C ASN A 224 -6.39 -0.81 41.69
N ALA A 225 -6.46 0.50 41.92
CA ALA A 225 -5.50 1.47 41.40
C ALA A 225 -4.67 2.04 42.54
N VAL A 226 -3.35 1.84 42.49
CA VAL A 226 -2.40 2.20 43.54
C VAL A 226 -1.33 3.12 42.95
N ALA A 227 -1.05 4.25 43.59
CA ALA A 227 0.04 5.13 43.18
C ALA A 227 1.40 4.44 43.39
N ARG A 228 2.24 4.37 42.36
CA ARG A 228 3.60 3.80 42.49
C ARG A 228 4.58 4.83 43.06
N VAL A 229 4.38 6.10 42.69
CA VAL A 229 5.12 7.27 43.19
C VAL A 229 4.12 8.33 43.64
N ALA A 230 4.58 9.42 44.27
CA ALA A 230 3.71 10.56 44.58
C ALA A 230 3.00 11.05 43.30
N THR A 231 1.67 11.04 43.33
CA THR A 231 0.81 11.17 42.14
C THR A 231 -0.26 12.24 42.37
N GLU A 232 -0.42 13.15 41.42
CA GLU A 232 -1.47 14.18 41.42
C GLU A 232 -2.54 13.84 40.37
N LEU A 233 -3.80 13.91 40.77
CA LEU A 233 -4.96 13.56 39.97
C LEU A 233 -5.95 14.72 39.91
N LEU A 234 -6.52 14.99 38.73
CA LEU A 234 -7.71 15.81 38.55
C LEU A 234 -8.94 14.90 38.49
N GLU A 235 -9.84 15.07 39.45
CA GLU A 235 -11.07 14.30 39.59
C GLU A 235 -12.22 14.96 38.80
N LEU A 236 -12.85 14.18 37.93
CA LEU A 236 -13.94 14.59 37.03
C LEU A 236 -15.18 13.74 37.27
N ASP A 237 -16.31 14.37 37.58
CA ASP A 237 -17.58 13.64 37.71
C ASP A 237 -18.22 13.34 36.34
N ALA A 238 -19.33 12.58 36.35
CA ALA A 238 -20.02 12.14 35.13
C ALA A 238 -20.67 13.29 34.33
N GLU A 239 -20.91 14.45 34.94
CA GLU A 239 -21.43 15.64 34.26
C GLU A 239 -20.30 16.41 33.59
N ALA A 240 -19.23 16.69 34.35
CA ALA A 240 -18.01 17.32 33.87
C ALA A 240 -17.40 16.56 32.69
N LEU A 241 -17.32 15.23 32.78
CA LEU A 241 -16.81 14.38 31.71
C LEU A 241 -17.68 14.43 30.44
N ARG A 242 -19.01 14.53 30.59
CA ARG A 242 -19.95 14.56 29.45
C ARG A 242 -19.92 15.91 28.75
N ILE A 243 -19.82 17.00 29.50
CA ILE A 243 -19.63 18.36 28.99
C ILE A 243 -18.29 18.46 28.23
N CYS A 244 -17.23 17.87 28.78
CA CYS A 244 -15.92 17.79 28.12
C CYS A 244 -15.98 17.02 26.78
N ARG A 245 -16.74 15.92 26.71
CA ARG A 245 -16.92 15.12 25.48
C ARG A 245 -17.81 15.76 24.42
N ALA A 246 -18.87 16.47 24.81
CA ALA A 246 -19.84 17.02 23.86
C ALA A 246 -19.31 18.22 23.06
N ASN A 247 -18.31 18.95 23.60
CA ASN A 247 -17.97 20.29 23.13
C ASN A 247 -16.47 20.50 22.81
N SER A 248 -15.63 19.46 22.80
CA SER A 248 -14.19 19.59 22.52
C SER A 248 -13.62 18.45 21.65
N THR A 249 -13.14 18.79 20.45
CA THR A 249 -12.31 17.91 19.61
C THR A 249 -10.92 17.65 20.21
N ALA A 250 -10.44 18.51 21.11
CA ALA A 250 -9.13 18.38 21.75
C ALA A 250 -9.11 17.33 22.87
N ILE A 251 -10.18 17.24 23.66
CA ILE A 251 -10.31 16.21 24.70
C ILE A 251 -10.62 14.86 24.06
N ASP A 252 -11.42 14.79 22.99
CA ASP A 252 -11.57 13.58 22.19
C ASP A 252 -10.23 13.11 21.58
N GLN A 253 -9.35 14.02 21.14
CA GLN A 253 -8.00 13.68 20.66
C GLN A 253 -7.04 13.24 21.78
N MET A 254 -7.12 13.82 22.99
CA MET A 254 -6.35 13.37 24.16
C MET A 254 -6.85 12.02 24.71
N LEU A 255 -8.16 11.77 24.67
CA LEU A 255 -8.79 10.48 25.00
C LEU A 255 -8.46 9.37 23.99
N VAL A 256 -8.23 9.73 22.72
CA VAL A 256 -7.78 8.80 21.68
C VAL A 256 -6.27 8.51 21.76
N SER A 257 -5.49 9.37 22.40
CA SER A 257 -4.02 9.25 22.44
C SER A 257 -3.48 8.41 23.62
N LEU A 258 -4.32 7.94 24.54
CA LEU A 258 -3.89 7.23 25.74
C LEU A 258 -4.76 6.00 26.00
N SER A 259 -4.12 4.83 26.01
CA SER A 259 -4.70 3.49 26.10
C SER A 259 -5.51 3.05 24.88
N ILE A 260 -4.79 2.72 23.80
CA ILE A 260 -5.34 1.73 22.88
C ILE A 260 -4.58 0.44 23.15
N MET A 261 -5.13 -0.38 24.06
CA MET A 261 -5.06 -1.83 23.85
C MET A 261 -5.84 -2.04 22.55
N GLU A 262 -5.14 -1.97 21.43
CA GLU A 262 -5.74 -2.24 20.13
C GLU A 262 -5.91 -3.74 20.07
N ASP A 263 -7.16 -4.19 20.23
CA ASP A 263 -7.53 -5.49 19.71
C ASP A 263 -7.28 -5.45 18.21
N MET A 264 -6.23 -6.16 17.79
CA MET A 264 -5.86 -6.34 16.40
C MET A 264 -6.55 -7.62 15.93
N PRO A 265 -7.62 -7.53 15.12
CA PRO A 265 -8.36 -8.71 14.70
C PRO A 265 -7.41 -9.70 14.02
N ARG A 266 -7.33 -10.95 14.53
CA ARG A 266 -6.51 -12.08 14.02
C ARG A 266 -5.02 -12.07 14.39
N ILE A 267 -4.53 -11.12 15.19
CA ILE A 267 -3.11 -11.07 15.62
C ILE A 267 -3.00 -11.10 17.15
N GLY A 268 -3.91 -10.43 17.87
CA GLY A 268 -3.93 -10.38 19.33
C GLY A 268 -4.04 -8.94 19.85
N SER A 269 -3.39 -8.62 20.97
CA SER A 269 -3.38 -7.25 21.50
C SER A 269 -1.99 -6.63 21.47
N VAL A 270 -1.91 -5.31 21.28
CA VAL A 270 -0.66 -4.57 21.30
C VAL A 270 -0.70 -3.47 22.35
N LYS A 271 0.39 -3.35 23.12
CA LYS A 271 0.62 -2.24 24.05
C LYS A 271 1.88 -1.49 23.65
N ARG A 272 1.77 -0.16 23.50
CA ARG A 272 2.85 0.73 23.09
C ARG A 272 3.23 1.70 24.22
N HIS A 273 4.53 1.81 24.49
CA HIS A 273 5.07 2.79 25.45
C HIS A 273 6.48 3.23 25.04
N LEU A 274 6.94 4.35 25.58
CA LEU A 274 8.32 4.82 25.43
C LEU A 274 9.18 4.21 26.56
N GLU A 275 10.34 3.67 26.21
CA GLU A 275 11.33 3.11 27.15
C GLU A 275 12.73 3.64 26.78
N THR A 276 13.65 3.72 27.75
CA THR A 276 15.08 3.94 27.45
C THR A 276 15.82 2.61 27.63
N SER A 277 16.34 2.05 26.54
CA SER A 277 17.04 0.77 26.53
C SER A 277 18.51 0.98 26.16
N GLY A 278 19.43 0.55 27.04
CA GLY A 278 20.87 0.76 26.83
C GLY A 278 21.28 2.24 26.73
N GLY A 279 20.53 3.14 27.39
CA GLY A 279 20.77 4.59 27.33
C GLY A 279 20.21 5.30 26.09
N THR A 280 19.56 4.58 25.17
CA THR A 280 18.92 5.18 23.98
C THR A 280 17.39 5.12 24.12
N PRO A 281 16.66 6.23 23.93
CA PRO A 281 15.20 6.22 23.87
C PRO A 281 14.70 5.34 22.72
N CYS A 282 13.71 4.50 23.00
CA CYS A 282 13.11 3.60 22.04
C CYS A 282 11.59 3.50 22.27
N ILE A 283 10.87 3.19 21.20
CA ILE A 283 9.45 2.85 21.26
C ILE A 283 9.37 1.33 21.44
N VAL A 284 8.68 0.90 22.48
CA VAL A 284 8.48 -0.52 22.78
C VAL A 284 7.04 -0.89 22.52
N SER A 285 6.86 -1.82 21.57
CA SER A 285 5.58 -2.45 21.29
C SER A 285 5.63 -3.90 21.78
N GLN A 286 4.78 -4.23 22.74
CA GLN A 286 4.63 -5.59 23.22
C GLN A 286 3.34 -6.18 22.64
N HIS A 287 3.50 -7.23 21.84
CA HIS A 287 2.40 -7.94 21.19
C HIS A 287 2.11 -9.22 21.97
N GLN A 288 0.87 -9.38 22.42
CA GLN A 288 0.36 -10.62 22.97
C GLN A 288 -0.46 -11.33 21.89
N LEU A 289 0.07 -12.42 21.34
CA LEU A 289 -0.56 -13.10 20.22
C LEU A 289 -1.67 -14.06 20.69
N GLU A 290 -2.68 -14.30 19.86
CA GLU A 290 -3.82 -15.20 20.19
C GLU A 290 -3.40 -16.62 20.60
N ARG A 291 -2.20 -17.07 20.19
CA ARG A 291 -1.63 -18.39 20.52
C ARG A 291 -0.91 -18.43 21.88
N GLY A 292 -0.93 -17.34 22.65
CA GLY A 292 -0.24 -17.23 23.94
C GLY A 292 1.23 -16.80 23.85
N ALA A 293 1.81 -16.77 22.65
CA ALA A 293 3.18 -16.30 22.43
C ALA A 293 3.30 -14.77 22.53
N SER A 294 4.39 -14.27 23.10
CA SER A 294 4.68 -12.83 23.17
C SER A 294 5.82 -12.43 22.23
N VAL A 295 5.63 -11.34 21.47
CA VAL A 295 6.68 -10.73 20.64
C VAL A 295 6.94 -9.31 21.13
N ARG A 296 8.21 -9.01 21.40
CA ARG A 296 8.66 -7.68 21.80
C ARG A 296 9.35 -7.00 20.62
N VAL A 297 8.90 -5.80 20.28
CA VAL A 297 9.48 -4.96 19.23
C VAL A 297 10.03 -3.69 19.85
N ARG A 298 11.31 -3.42 19.59
CA ARG A 298 11.98 -2.17 19.95
C ARG A 298 12.34 -1.41 18.69
N GLN A 299 11.85 -0.19 18.58
CA GLN A 299 12.22 0.73 17.52
C GLN A 299 13.10 1.82 18.11
N TYR A 300 14.28 2.03 17.52
CA TYR A 300 15.24 3.06 17.89
C TYR A 300 15.26 4.14 16.80
N PRO A 301 14.41 5.19 16.88
CA PRO A 301 14.28 6.17 15.79
C PRO A 301 15.59 6.90 15.46
N GLN A 302 16.42 7.18 16.47
CA GLN A 302 17.70 7.86 16.30
C GLN A 302 18.75 6.98 15.60
N GLN A 303 18.66 5.66 15.77
CA GLN A 303 19.59 4.69 15.17
C GLN A 303 19.04 4.08 13.88
N GLN A 304 17.80 4.42 13.49
CA GLN A 304 17.09 3.81 12.36
C GLN A 304 17.12 2.28 12.42
N LEU A 305 16.93 1.71 13.61
CA LEU A 305 17.04 0.27 13.87
C LEU A 305 15.75 -0.28 14.47
N THR A 306 15.36 -1.48 14.03
CA THR A 306 14.29 -2.28 14.64
C THR A 306 14.86 -3.61 15.11
N ILE A 307 14.55 -3.96 16.36
CA ILE A 307 14.86 -5.28 16.94
C ILE A 307 13.56 -5.90 17.42
N ALA A 308 13.24 -7.09 16.91
CA ALA A 308 12.08 -7.86 17.30
C ALA A 308 12.46 -9.30 17.63
N GLY A 309 11.85 -9.85 18.68
CA GLY A 309 12.08 -11.23 19.08
C GLY A 309 10.92 -11.82 19.86
N SER A 310 10.74 -13.12 19.71
CA SER A 310 9.83 -13.89 20.55
C SER A 310 10.40 -13.99 21.97
N VAL A 311 9.57 -13.72 22.97
CA VAL A 311 9.96 -13.66 24.39
C VAL A 311 10.05 -15.06 25.00
N ASP A 312 9.31 -16.03 24.44
CA ASP A 312 9.10 -17.36 25.04
C ASP A 312 10.07 -18.45 24.52
N SER A 313 10.92 -18.12 23.53
CA SER A 313 11.67 -19.12 22.72
C SER A 313 13.20 -19.04 22.83
N MET A 314 13.75 -18.38 23.86
CA MET A 314 15.20 -18.24 24.04
C MET A 314 15.93 -19.50 24.58
N THR A 315 15.29 -20.67 24.61
CA THR A 315 15.83 -21.92 25.18
C THR A 315 16.22 -23.00 24.17
N GLU A 316 15.99 -22.80 22.86
CA GLU A 316 16.21 -23.80 21.80
C GLU A 316 17.46 -23.51 20.93
N ALA A 317 17.89 -24.51 20.15
CA ALA A 317 19.03 -24.40 19.23
C ALA A 317 18.66 -23.54 18.00
N ASN A 318 19.33 -22.40 17.86
CA ASN A 318 18.98 -21.35 16.91
C ASN A 318 20.11 -21.10 15.91
N ALA A 319 19.78 -21.00 14.63
CA ALA A 319 20.69 -20.58 13.57
C ALA A 319 20.57 -19.05 13.36
N THR A 320 21.71 -18.38 13.24
CA THR A 320 21.75 -16.94 12.91
C THR A 320 22.20 -16.77 11.47
N ILE A 321 21.41 -16.05 10.68
CA ILE A 321 21.69 -15.77 9.27
C ILE A 321 21.82 -14.27 9.10
N THR A 322 22.87 -13.84 8.42
CA THR A 322 23.21 -12.43 8.24
C THR A 322 23.23 -12.09 6.76
N SER A 323 22.72 -10.91 6.40
CA SER A 323 22.81 -10.38 5.04
C SER A 323 24.28 -10.17 4.61
N PRO A 324 24.61 -10.18 3.31
CA PRO A 324 25.97 -9.95 2.82
C PRO A 324 26.64 -8.67 3.33
N ASP A 325 25.85 -7.63 3.57
CA ASP A 325 26.31 -6.32 4.06
C ASP A 325 26.38 -6.23 5.59
N GLY A 326 25.97 -7.27 6.31
CA GLY A 326 25.98 -7.31 7.78
C GLY A 326 24.89 -6.48 8.47
N ARG A 327 24.01 -5.81 7.73
CA ARG A 327 23.04 -4.85 8.30
C ARG A 327 21.79 -5.54 8.85
N SER A 328 21.38 -6.67 8.27
CA SER A 328 20.17 -7.39 8.63
C SER A 328 20.51 -8.79 9.15
N VAL A 329 19.92 -9.15 10.28
CA VAL A 329 20.16 -10.41 10.99
C VAL A 329 18.82 -11.08 11.29
N LEU A 330 18.74 -12.36 10.97
CA LEU A 330 17.60 -13.22 11.24
C LEU A 330 18.02 -14.36 12.17
N VAL A 331 17.15 -14.68 13.12
CA VAL A 331 17.32 -15.82 14.02
C VAL A 331 16.26 -16.84 13.67
N LEU A 332 16.67 -18.04 13.27
CA LEU A 332 15.80 -19.14 12.89
C LEU A 332 15.94 -20.31 13.85
N GLU A 333 14.85 -21.04 14.05
CA GLU A 333 14.90 -22.37 14.67
C GLU A 333 15.56 -23.36 13.69
N GLU A 334 16.59 -24.09 14.14
CA GLU A 334 17.51 -24.83 13.26
C GLU A 334 16.86 -25.99 12.48
N LYS A 335 15.76 -26.57 12.99
CA LYS A 335 15.08 -27.73 12.37
C LYS A 335 13.91 -27.35 11.48
N SER A 336 13.06 -26.41 11.92
CA SER A 336 11.86 -26.01 11.19
C SER A 336 12.06 -24.81 10.27
N GLY A 337 13.16 -24.06 10.43
CA GLY A 337 13.37 -22.79 9.74
C GLY A 337 12.42 -21.68 10.19
N GLN A 338 11.74 -21.85 11.33
CA GLN A 338 10.83 -20.85 11.89
C GLN A 338 11.57 -19.57 12.26
N LEU A 339 11.03 -18.40 11.88
CA LEU A 339 11.61 -17.11 12.24
C LEU A 339 11.32 -16.77 13.71
N LEU A 340 12.37 -16.62 14.52
CA LEU A 340 12.32 -16.35 15.96
C LEU A 340 12.72 -14.91 16.32
N GLY A 341 13.51 -14.26 15.48
CA GLY A 341 13.96 -12.88 15.71
C GLY A 341 14.47 -12.18 14.45
N VAL A 342 14.39 -10.85 14.48
CA VAL A 342 14.80 -9.94 13.40
C VAL A 342 15.52 -8.75 14.02
N ALA A 343 16.70 -8.43 13.52
CA ALA A 343 17.37 -7.15 13.77
C ALA A 343 17.75 -6.55 12.42
N ALA A 344 17.15 -5.42 12.06
CA ALA A 344 17.35 -4.82 10.75
C ALA A 344 17.11 -3.30 10.76
N PRO A 345 17.71 -2.57 9.80
CA PRO A 345 17.44 -1.15 9.61
C PRO A 345 15.96 -0.86 9.33
N GLN A 346 15.48 0.30 9.76
CA GLN A 346 14.10 0.74 9.55
C GLN A 346 13.78 1.04 8.08
N ASP A 347 14.82 1.31 7.27
CA ASP A 347 14.74 1.49 5.81
C ASP A 347 14.84 0.17 5.03
N TRP A 348 15.01 -0.97 5.71
CA TRP A 348 15.00 -2.26 5.03
C TRP A 348 13.59 -2.56 4.49
N SER A 349 13.48 -2.59 3.17
CA SER A 349 12.23 -2.71 2.42
C SER A 349 11.37 -3.92 2.83
N GLN A 350 12.00 -5.00 3.31
CA GLN A 350 11.36 -6.26 3.68
C GLN A 350 11.17 -6.47 5.20
N LEU A 351 11.44 -5.45 6.01
CA LEU A 351 11.17 -5.49 7.44
C LEU A 351 9.69 -5.82 7.75
N PRO A 352 8.67 -5.24 7.07
CA PRO A 352 7.27 -5.58 7.33
C PRO A 352 6.94 -7.07 7.12
N GLU A 353 7.49 -7.67 6.06
CA GLU A 353 7.31 -9.08 5.73
C GLU A 353 7.96 -9.99 6.78
N ALA A 354 9.19 -9.66 7.19
CA ALA A 354 9.90 -10.37 8.26
C ALA A 354 9.12 -10.31 9.58
N MET A 355 8.61 -9.13 9.94
CA MET A 355 7.75 -8.94 11.11
C MET A 355 6.46 -9.76 11.03
N GLY A 356 5.84 -9.85 9.84
CA GLY A 356 4.66 -10.67 9.60
C GLY A 356 4.92 -12.17 9.76
N LEU A 357 6.07 -12.68 9.29
CA LEU A 357 6.49 -14.07 9.50
C LEU A 357 6.72 -14.37 10.98
N LEU A 358 7.40 -13.45 11.68
CA LEU A 358 7.66 -13.55 13.12
C LEU A 358 6.37 -13.59 13.94
N PHE A 359 5.43 -12.67 13.71
CA PHE A 359 4.14 -12.65 14.42
C PHE A 359 3.27 -13.88 14.13
N ARG A 360 3.41 -14.52 12.96
CA ARG A 360 2.66 -15.73 12.61
C ARG A 360 3.37 -17.03 12.99
N GLY A 361 4.62 -16.96 13.46
CA GLY A 361 5.47 -18.12 13.72
C GLY A 361 5.69 -18.97 12.46
N GLN A 362 5.93 -18.32 11.32
CA GLN A 362 6.11 -19.00 10.03
C GLN A 362 7.59 -19.28 9.72
N SER A 363 7.83 -20.35 8.97
CA SER A 363 9.16 -20.72 8.49
C SER A 363 9.50 -20.09 7.15
N LEU A 364 10.80 -19.86 6.93
CA LEU A 364 11.38 -19.56 5.62
C LEU A 364 11.67 -20.86 4.87
N THR A 365 11.48 -20.87 3.55
CA THR A 365 11.90 -22.01 2.72
C THR A 365 13.42 -21.98 2.50
N PRO A 366 14.06 -23.12 2.15
CA PRO A 366 15.48 -23.14 1.82
C PRO A 366 15.86 -22.11 0.73
N LEU A 367 15.02 -21.96 -0.31
CA LEU A 367 15.25 -20.98 -1.37
C LEU A 367 15.21 -19.53 -0.86
N GLN A 368 14.36 -19.22 0.13
CA GLN A 368 14.29 -17.88 0.74
C GLN A 368 15.50 -17.61 1.64
N ILE A 369 16.01 -18.64 2.31
CA ILE A 369 17.23 -18.57 3.10
C ILE A 369 18.43 -18.31 2.17
N ASP A 370 18.57 -19.10 1.10
CA ASP A 370 19.63 -18.95 0.11
C ASP A 370 19.61 -17.57 -0.54
N ALA A 371 18.41 -17.06 -0.86
CA ALA A 371 18.23 -15.71 -1.39
C ALA A 371 18.71 -14.64 -0.40
N PHE A 372 18.26 -14.70 0.85
CA PHE A 372 18.65 -13.73 1.86
C PHE A 372 20.16 -13.73 2.10
N GLN A 373 20.80 -14.90 2.12
CA GLN A 373 22.26 -15.02 2.20
C GLN A 373 22.97 -14.49 0.95
N ALA A 374 22.35 -14.58 -0.22
CA ALA A 374 22.94 -14.13 -1.48
C ALA A 374 22.78 -12.62 -1.72
N THR A 375 21.70 -11.99 -1.25
CA THR A 375 21.33 -10.62 -1.60
C THR A 375 21.00 -9.71 -0.42
N GLY A 376 20.75 -10.27 0.77
CA GLY A 376 20.19 -9.53 1.92
C GLY A 376 18.67 -9.37 1.85
N GLU A 377 18.02 -9.97 0.86
CA GLU A 377 16.58 -9.91 0.64
C GLU A 377 16.01 -11.33 0.44
N PHE A 378 14.83 -11.57 0.98
CA PHE A 378 14.05 -12.75 0.65
C PHE A 378 13.50 -12.63 -0.79
N LEU A 379 13.46 -13.76 -1.50
CA LEU A 379 12.57 -13.89 -2.66
C LEU A 379 11.14 -14.07 -2.17
N VAL A 380 10.49 -12.95 -1.84
CA VAL A 380 9.09 -12.94 -1.37
C VAL A 380 8.16 -12.98 -2.57
N GLU A 381 7.57 -14.15 -2.81
CA GLU A 381 6.34 -14.22 -3.59
C GLU A 381 5.25 -13.44 -2.84
N ASP A 382 4.50 -12.58 -3.54
CA ASP A 382 3.49 -11.71 -2.92
C ASP A 382 2.58 -12.52 -1.99
N ALA A 383 2.58 -12.20 -0.69
CA ALA A 383 1.95 -12.99 0.37
C ALA A 383 0.43 -13.13 0.19
N THR A 384 -0.17 -12.26 -0.62
CA THR A 384 -1.58 -12.36 -0.96
C THR A 384 -1.84 -13.58 -1.89
N ILE A 385 -0.83 -14.08 -2.63
CA ILE A 385 -0.83 -15.36 -3.38
C ILE A 385 -0.92 -16.58 -2.43
N ARG A 386 -0.64 -16.43 -1.12
CA ARG A 386 -0.85 -17.49 -0.12
C ARG A 386 -2.33 -17.68 0.26
N VAL A 387 -3.26 -16.85 -0.24
CA VAL A 387 -4.69 -17.16 -0.16
C VAL A 387 -5.00 -18.29 -1.15
N SER A 388 -5.18 -19.47 -0.57
CA SER A 388 -5.20 -20.79 -1.19
C SER A 388 -3.94 -21.08 -1.99
N ALA A 389 -2.98 -21.74 -1.35
CA ALA A 389 -1.86 -22.41 -2.00
C ALA A 389 -2.38 -23.21 -3.21
N GLY A 390 -2.34 -22.56 -4.37
CA GLY A 390 -2.65 -23.13 -5.66
C GLY A 390 -3.85 -22.58 -6.47
N ALA A 391 -4.26 -21.33 -6.32
CA ALA A 391 -5.12 -20.69 -7.32
C ALA A 391 -4.39 -20.23 -8.62
N GLU A 392 -3.05 -20.36 -8.68
CA GLU A 392 -2.26 -20.00 -9.87
C GLU A 392 -2.61 -20.90 -11.06
N VAL A 393 -3.00 -20.36 -12.22
CA VAL A 393 -3.22 -21.20 -13.42
C VAL A 393 -1.88 -21.59 -14.04
N VAL A 394 -1.57 -22.88 -14.00
CA VAL A 394 -0.35 -23.46 -14.58
C VAL A 394 -0.58 -23.82 -16.05
N CYS A 395 -1.78 -24.26 -16.41
CA CYS A 395 -2.17 -24.54 -17.78
C CYS A 395 -3.29 -23.58 -18.22
N GLY A 396 -2.94 -22.54 -18.97
CA GLY A 396 -3.94 -21.59 -19.51
C GLY A 396 -4.95 -22.26 -20.45
N CYS A 397 -4.51 -23.27 -21.21
CA CYS A 397 -5.33 -23.97 -22.20
C CYS A 397 -6.48 -24.80 -21.57
N THR A 398 -6.34 -25.22 -20.32
CA THR A 398 -7.37 -25.99 -19.58
C THR A 398 -7.80 -25.31 -18.29
N ASN A 399 -7.30 -24.09 -18.05
CA ASN A 399 -7.47 -23.33 -16.81
C ASN A 399 -7.08 -24.12 -15.54
N THR A 400 -6.17 -25.09 -15.65
CA THR A 400 -5.76 -25.96 -14.52
C THR A 400 -4.82 -25.19 -13.58
N THR A 401 -5.09 -25.22 -12.28
CA THR A 401 -4.34 -24.45 -11.29
C THR A 401 -3.24 -25.25 -10.56
N SER A 402 -2.29 -24.55 -9.92
CA SER A 402 -1.22 -25.10 -9.10
C SER A 402 -1.78 -25.94 -7.94
N ALA A 403 -2.98 -25.63 -7.41
CA ALA A 403 -3.64 -26.40 -6.35
C ALA A 403 -4.16 -27.69 -6.93
N THR A 404 -4.89 -27.60 -8.05
CA THR A 404 -5.39 -28.78 -8.76
C THR A 404 -4.24 -29.71 -9.12
N LEU A 405 -3.10 -29.16 -9.55
CA LEU A 405 -1.91 -29.94 -9.89
C LEU A 405 -1.19 -30.49 -8.67
N ARG A 406 -0.95 -29.72 -7.60
CA ARG A 406 -0.28 -30.20 -6.39
C ARG A 406 -1.15 -31.24 -5.66
N ALA A 407 -2.46 -31.06 -5.62
CA ALA A 407 -3.40 -32.04 -5.09
C ALA A 407 -3.42 -33.34 -5.93
N ALA A 408 -3.43 -33.22 -7.26
CA ALA A 408 -3.37 -34.39 -8.14
C ALA A 408 -1.99 -35.08 -8.14
N ALA A 409 -0.91 -34.33 -7.89
CA ALA A 409 0.47 -34.84 -7.82
C ALA A 409 0.68 -35.78 -6.63
N GLN A 410 -0.09 -35.64 -5.53
CA GLN A 410 -0.05 -36.59 -4.40
C GLN A 410 -0.42 -38.03 -4.80
N GLY A 411 -1.08 -38.22 -5.96
CA GLY A 411 -1.42 -39.54 -6.51
C GLY A 411 -0.87 -39.81 -7.92
N ALA A 412 0.06 -39.00 -8.42
CA ALA A 412 0.66 -39.16 -9.74
C ALA A 412 2.17 -39.36 -9.62
N SER A 413 2.71 -40.43 -10.20
CA SER A 413 4.15 -40.73 -10.22
C SER A 413 4.85 -40.30 -11.51
N THR A 414 4.09 -39.91 -12.54
CA THR A 414 4.60 -39.47 -13.84
C THR A 414 3.88 -38.23 -14.36
N VAL A 415 4.50 -37.48 -15.27
CA VAL A 415 3.89 -36.31 -15.91
C VAL A 415 2.66 -36.73 -16.73
N GLU A 416 2.71 -37.84 -17.47
CA GLU A 416 1.53 -38.39 -18.16
C GLU A 416 0.36 -38.68 -17.20
N ASP A 417 0.62 -39.23 -16.01
CA ASP A 417 -0.40 -39.48 -15.00
C ASP A 417 -1.05 -38.19 -14.50
N LEU A 418 -0.23 -37.16 -14.26
CA LEU A 418 -0.72 -35.86 -13.81
C LEU A 418 -1.50 -35.14 -14.93
N MET A 419 -1.05 -35.25 -16.18
CA MET A 419 -1.75 -34.72 -17.36
C MET A 419 -3.12 -35.40 -17.53
N ARG A 420 -3.19 -36.73 -17.42
CA ARG A 420 -4.44 -37.51 -17.52
C ARG A 420 -5.43 -37.15 -16.41
N ARG A 421 -4.95 -36.89 -15.19
CA ARG A 421 -5.78 -36.53 -14.03
C ARG A 421 -6.31 -35.10 -14.07
N THR A 422 -5.61 -34.19 -14.74
CA THR A 422 -5.87 -32.74 -14.59
C THR A 422 -6.14 -32.01 -15.91
N GLY A 423 -5.98 -32.69 -17.04
CA GLY A 423 -6.07 -32.10 -18.38
C GLY A 423 -4.93 -31.16 -18.74
N ALA A 424 -4.10 -30.72 -17.79
CA ALA A 424 -2.99 -29.81 -18.05
C ALA A 424 -2.00 -30.43 -19.06
N GLY A 425 -1.47 -29.62 -19.97
CA GLY A 425 -0.44 -30.06 -20.93
C GLY A 425 -0.96 -30.93 -22.08
N THR A 426 -2.25 -31.25 -22.13
CA THR A 426 -2.88 -32.07 -23.19
C THR A 426 -3.26 -31.27 -24.43
N VAL A 427 -3.53 -29.97 -24.30
CA VAL A 427 -3.98 -29.10 -25.40
C VAL A 427 -2.80 -28.51 -26.18
N CYS A 428 -2.04 -27.62 -25.55
CA CYS A 428 -0.97 -26.86 -26.20
C CYS A 428 0.44 -27.28 -25.76
N GLY A 429 0.57 -28.16 -24.76
CA GLY A 429 1.85 -28.69 -24.25
C GLY A 429 2.73 -27.70 -23.46
N GLY A 430 2.49 -26.39 -23.53
CA GLY A 430 3.38 -25.37 -22.97
C GLY A 430 3.61 -25.41 -21.45
N CYS A 431 2.76 -26.08 -20.69
CA CYS A 431 2.91 -26.22 -19.23
C CYS A 431 3.60 -27.52 -18.78
N ARG A 432 3.96 -28.44 -19.68
CA ARG A 432 4.46 -29.79 -19.32
C ARG A 432 5.71 -29.79 -18.45
N GLY A 433 6.67 -28.89 -18.68
CA GLY A 433 7.84 -28.74 -17.81
C GLY A 433 7.46 -28.31 -16.37
N ARG A 434 6.42 -27.49 -16.24
CA ARG A 434 5.89 -27.06 -14.94
C ARG A 434 5.18 -28.18 -14.19
N LEU A 435 4.54 -29.11 -14.91
CA LEU A 435 3.96 -30.32 -14.33
C LEU A 435 5.03 -31.23 -13.73
N LYS A 436 6.17 -31.38 -14.41
CA LYS A 436 7.31 -32.17 -13.93
C LYS A 436 7.89 -31.59 -12.64
N ALA A 437 8.15 -30.29 -12.61
CA ALA A 437 8.66 -29.61 -11.41
C ALA A 437 7.73 -29.75 -10.20
N ILE A 438 6.40 -29.75 -10.41
CA ILE A 438 5.39 -29.95 -9.36
C ILE A 438 5.43 -31.39 -8.80
N ILE A 439 5.65 -32.40 -9.64
CA ILE A 439 5.79 -33.81 -9.19
C ILE A 439 7.10 -34.01 -8.43
N GLU A 440 8.20 -33.43 -8.93
CA GLU A 440 9.53 -33.60 -8.34
C GLU A 440 9.77 -32.72 -7.09
N GLN A 441 8.83 -31.83 -6.74
CA GLN A 441 8.95 -30.84 -5.66
C GLN A 441 10.25 -30.02 -5.75
N SER A 442 10.78 -29.81 -6.95
CA SER A 442 12.03 -29.09 -7.16
C SER A 442 11.72 -27.60 -7.33
N GLU A 443 12.12 -26.79 -6.34
CA GLU A 443 11.94 -25.33 -6.41
C GLU A 443 12.91 -24.65 -7.39
N GLY A 444 13.83 -25.38 -8.04
CA GLY A 444 14.86 -24.83 -8.91
C GLY A 444 16.10 -24.36 -8.14
N GLN A 445 17.13 -23.91 -8.86
CA GLN A 445 18.39 -23.42 -8.28
C GLN A 445 18.56 -21.93 -8.57
N LEU A 446 19.10 -21.17 -7.61
CA LEU A 446 19.37 -19.75 -7.80
C LEU A 446 20.68 -19.54 -8.56
N CYS A 447 20.64 -18.63 -9.52
CA CYS A 447 21.79 -18.19 -10.31
C CYS A 447 21.89 -16.67 -10.30
N ARG A 448 23.11 -16.15 -10.43
CA ARG A 448 23.36 -14.75 -10.76
C ARG A 448 23.37 -14.58 -12.27
N LEU A 449 22.65 -13.57 -12.75
CA LEU A 449 22.51 -13.21 -14.15
C LEU A 449 23.53 -12.13 -14.53
N GLN A 450 24.14 -12.32 -15.69
CA GLN A 450 24.89 -11.29 -16.40
C GLN A 450 24.47 -11.27 -17.87
N THR A 451 24.34 -10.08 -18.46
CA THR A 451 23.96 -9.93 -19.86
C THR A 451 25.01 -9.16 -20.65
N ALA A 452 25.09 -9.47 -21.94
CA ALA A 452 25.93 -8.77 -22.92
C ALA A 452 25.19 -8.67 -24.26
N PRO A 453 25.39 -7.57 -25.04
CA PRO A 453 24.85 -7.49 -26.39
C PRO A 453 25.35 -8.64 -27.27
N LEU A 454 24.46 -9.21 -28.10
CA LEU A 454 24.81 -10.32 -29.00
C LEU A 454 24.66 -9.93 -30.47
N ALA A 455 23.48 -9.45 -30.86
CA ALA A 455 23.20 -8.88 -32.17
C ALA A 455 22.06 -7.85 -32.04
N VAL A 456 21.73 -7.11 -33.11
CA VAL A 456 20.61 -6.16 -33.06
C VAL A 456 19.31 -6.91 -32.70
N GLY A 457 18.71 -6.55 -31.56
CA GLY A 457 17.50 -7.18 -31.04
C GLY A 457 17.73 -8.48 -30.27
N SER A 458 18.96 -8.81 -29.87
CA SER A 458 19.27 -9.97 -29.03
C SER A 458 20.44 -9.75 -28.07
N LEU A 459 20.46 -10.54 -27.00
CA LEU A 459 21.50 -10.53 -25.98
C LEU A 459 21.97 -11.94 -25.63
N LEU A 460 23.18 -12.03 -25.10
CA LEU A 460 23.73 -13.21 -24.45
C LEU A 460 23.50 -13.08 -22.95
N ALA A 461 22.85 -14.06 -22.34
CA ALA A 461 22.72 -14.17 -20.90
C ALA A 461 23.63 -15.29 -20.37
N THR A 462 24.42 -14.96 -19.36
CA THR A 462 25.31 -15.86 -18.63
C THR A 462 24.79 -16.05 -17.22
N LEU A 463 24.73 -17.29 -16.75
CA LEU A 463 24.25 -17.65 -15.43
C LEU A 463 25.32 -18.39 -14.65
N THR A 464 25.58 -17.96 -13.41
CA THR A 464 26.50 -18.64 -12.47
C THR A 464 25.76 -18.99 -11.18
N PRO A 465 26.12 -20.07 -10.46
CA PRO A 465 25.44 -20.43 -9.22
C PRO A 465 25.39 -19.28 -8.19
N ALA A 466 24.27 -19.18 -7.45
CA ALA A 466 24.11 -18.16 -6.41
C ALA A 466 24.80 -18.54 -5.07
N GLY A 467 24.90 -19.85 -4.78
CA GLY A 467 25.56 -20.41 -3.60
C GLY A 467 26.71 -21.35 -3.99
N ASP A 468 27.21 -22.13 -3.02
CA ASP A 468 28.40 -22.97 -3.18
C ASP A 468 28.17 -24.22 -4.05
N ALA A 469 26.91 -24.62 -4.26
CA ALA A 469 26.56 -25.76 -5.09
C ALA A 469 26.59 -25.41 -6.58
N GLY A 470 27.29 -26.22 -7.39
CA GLY A 470 27.30 -26.07 -8.86
C GLY A 470 25.95 -26.34 -9.52
N LEU A 471 25.78 -25.85 -10.75
CA LEU A 471 24.61 -26.09 -11.60
C LEU A 471 24.65 -27.50 -12.23
N PRO A 472 23.49 -28.11 -12.55
CA PRO A 472 23.45 -29.38 -13.26
C PRO A 472 24.11 -29.27 -14.64
N LYS A 473 24.88 -30.29 -15.04
CA LYS A 473 25.39 -30.37 -16.42
C LYS A 473 24.25 -30.67 -17.39
N GLY A 474 24.21 -29.94 -18.51
CA GLY A 474 23.27 -30.17 -19.60
C GLY A 474 23.93 -30.76 -20.83
N ARG A 475 23.14 -31.37 -21.72
CA ARG A 475 23.57 -31.86 -23.04
C ARG A 475 23.17 -30.88 -24.15
N PRO A 476 23.91 -30.83 -25.28
CA PRO A 476 23.51 -30.06 -26.45
C PRO A 476 22.07 -30.37 -26.88
N GLY A 477 21.28 -29.35 -27.16
CA GLY A 477 19.87 -29.47 -27.51
C GLY A 477 18.90 -29.42 -26.33
N GLN A 478 19.40 -29.48 -25.09
CA GLN A 478 18.55 -29.24 -23.92
C GLN A 478 18.25 -27.75 -23.71
N HIS A 479 17.12 -27.48 -23.09
CA HIS A 479 16.69 -26.16 -22.66
C HIS A 479 16.45 -26.17 -21.15
N ALA A 480 16.53 -25.01 -20.53
CA ALA A 480 16.09 -24.82 -19.15
C ALA A 480 15.15 -23.63 -19.07
N ARG A 481 14.25 -23.68 -18.10
CA ARG A 481 13.38 -22.57 -17.77
C ARG A 481 14.14 -21.61 -16.87
N ILE A 482 14.22 -20.36 -17.30
CA ILE A 482 14.81 -19.27 -16.52
C ILE A 482 13.66 -18.41 -16.03
N GLU A 483 13.59 -18.20 -14.73
CA GLU A 483 12.53 -17.44 -14.07
C GLU A 483 13.13 -16.32 -13.22
N ALA A 484 12.51 -15.17 -13.27
CA ALA A 484 12.82 -14.04 -12.41
C ALA A 484 11.57 -13.70 -11.60
N LEU A 485 11.79 -13.18 -10.40
CA LEU A 485 10.73 -12.61 -9.59
C LEU A 485 10.51 -11.17 -10.07
N ILE A 486 9.52 -10.97 -10.95
CA ILE A 486 9.14 -9.67 -11.49
C ILE A 486 7.83 -9.27 -10.81
N ASP A 487 7.84 -8.15 -10.08
CA ASP A 487 6.69 -7.64 -9.32
C ASP A 487 6.04 -8.70 -8.40
N GLY A 488 6.88 -9.47 -7.68
CA GLY A 488 6.44 -10.51 -6.75
C GLY A 488 5.92 -11.79 -7.40
N ARG A 489 6.09 -11.98 -8.72
CA ARG A 489 5.69 -13.18 -9.46
C ARG A 489 6.85 -13.83 -10.21
N TRP A 490 6.92 -15.16 -10.16
CA TRP A 490 7.82 -15.92 -11.02
C TRP A 490 7.36 -15.83 -12.47
N VAL A 491 8.03 -14.98 -13.24
CA VAL A 491 7.87 -14.90 -14.69
C VAL A 491 9.09 -15.56 -15.30
N GLY A 492 8.87 -16.42 -16.29
CA GLY A 492 9.99 -17.09 -16.93
C GLY A 492 9.66 -17.73 -18.26
N ARG A 493 10.72 -18.09 -18.97
CA ARG A 493 10.66 -18.68 -20.31
C ARG A 493 11.70 -19.80 -20.44
N PRO A 494 11.40 -20.85 -21.23
CA PRO A 494 12.41 -21.81 -21.62
C PRO A 494 13.39 -21.17 -22.61
N TYR A 495 14.68 -21.45 -22.43
CA TYR A 495 15.75 -21.08 -23.36
C TYR A 495 16.64 -22.29 -23.60
N THR A 496 17.02 -22.51 -24.86
CA THR A 496 18.04 -23.48 -25.22
C THR A 496 19.35 -23.14 -24.53
N LEU A 497 19.96 -24.15 -23.90
CA LEU A 497 21.26 -24.02 -23.26
C LEU A 497 22.34 -24.16 -24.33
N ILE A 498 23.02 -23.05 -24.63
CA ILE A 498 24.15 -23.02 -25.57
C ILE A 498 25.38 -23.66 -24.92
N SER A 499 25.56 -23.39 -23.63
CA SER A 499 26.53 -24.05 -22.75
C SER A 499 25.85 -24.33 -21.42
N ALA A 500 26.15 -25.48 -20.82
CA ALA A 500 25.54 -25.94 -19.57
C ALA A 500 26.56 -26.64 -18.67
N ALA A 501 27.61 -25.91 -18.27
CA ALA A 501 28.63 -26.39 -17.35
C ALA A 501 28.25 -26.14 -15.88
N GLU A 502 28.92 -26.82 -14.94
CA GLU A 502 28.61 -26.70 -13.50
C GLU A 502 28.73 -25.28 -12.94
N GLN A 503 29.63 -24.47 -13.49
CA GLN A 503 29.88 -23.12 -12.99
C GLN A 503 29.29 -22.03 -13.86
N ARG A 504 28.78 -22.38 -15.06
CA ARG A 504 28.37 -21.40 -16.05
C ARG A 504 27.43 -21.98 -17.09
N TRP A 505 26.27 -21.36 -17.23
CA TRP A 505 25.36 -21.58 -18.36
C TRP A 505 25.32 -20.36 -19.28
N GLU A 506 25.09 -20.60 -20.57
CA GLU A 506 24.93 -19.56 -21.59
C GLU A 506 23.64 -19.77 -22.39
N LEU A 507 22.92 -18.68 -22.64
CA LEU A 507 21.69 -18.66 -23.42
C LEU A 507 21.60 -17.41 -24.30
N GLY A 508 21.07 -17.61 -25.51
CA GLY A 508 20.75 -16.52 -26.44
C GLY A 508 19.30 -16.09 -26.27
N VAL A 509 19.09 -14.79 -26.07
CA VAL A 509 17.77 -14.22 -25.81
C VAL A 509 17.44 -13.20 -26.88
N LYS A 510 16.29 -13.36 -27.54
CA LYS A 510 15.72 -12.32 -28.40
C LYS A 510 14.93 -11.32 -27.56
N ILE A 511 15.15 -10.04 -27.81
CA ILE A 511 14.37 -8.95 -27.24
C ILE A 511 13.10 -8.81 -28.07
N GLU A 512 11.95 -9.10 -27.46
CA GLU A 512 10.64 -8.86 -28.07
C GLU A 512 10.14 -7.47 -27.63
N THR A 513 9.75 -6.62 -28.58
CA THR A 513 9.37 -5.21 -28.34
C THR A 513 8.37 -5.06 -27.18
N ASP A 514 7.34 -5.92 -27.15
CA ASP A 514 6.29 -5.90 -26.11
C ASP A 514 6.46 -7.04 -25.09
N GLY A 515 7.62 -7.70 -25.05
CA GLY A 515 7.86 -8.87 -24.22
C GLY A 515 8.30 -8.56 -22.80
N LEU A 516 7.46 -8.87 -21.80
CA LEU A 516 7.76 -8.64 -20.38
C LEU A 516 9.12 -9.20 -19.93
N PHE A 517 9.34 -10.51 -20.10
CA PHE A 517 10.54 -11.18 -19.58
C PHE A 517 11.82 -10.83 -20.37
N SER A 518 11.74 -10.69 -21.69
CA SER A 518 12.89 -10.36 -22.54
C SER A 518 13.33 -8.90 -22.41
N ASN A 519 12.39 -7.98 -22.14
CA ASN A 519 12.73 -6.60 -21.83
C ASN A 519 13.31 -6.50 -20.42
N TRP A 520 12.72 -7.18 -19.43
CA TRP A 520 13.23 -7.22 -18.06
C TRP A 520 14.67 -7.76 -18.01
N ILE A 521 14.95 -8.91 -18.65
CA ILE A 521 16.29 -9.51 -18.62
C ILE A 521 17.33 -8.61 -19.32
N SER A 522 16.91 -7.80 -20.30
CA SER A 522 17.80 -6.83 -20.97
C SER A 522 18.18 -5.64 -20.11
N GLN A 523 17.35 -5.31 -19.11
CA GLN A 523 17.53 -4.18 -18.19
C GLN A 523 18.04 -4.63 -16.82
N ALA A 524 18.06 -5.94 -16.55
CA ALA A 524 18.49 -6.50 -15.27
C ALA A 524 19.96 -6.14 -14.98
N PRO A 525 20.26 -5.55 -13.80
CA PRO A 525 21.63 -5.29 -13.39
C PRO A 525 22.49 -6.58 -13.32
N PRO A 526 23.80 -6.49 -13.57
CA PRO A 526 24.70 -7.62 -13.33
C PRO A 526 24.60 -8.11 -11.88
N GLY A 527 24.49 -9.42 -11.70
CA GLY A 527 24.37 -10.05 -10.38
C GLY A 527 22.93 -10.28 -9.92
N THR A 528 21.91 -9.81 -10.67
CA THR A 528 20.50 -10.09 -10.36
C THR A 528 20.27 -11.61 -10.23
N VAL A 529 19.56 -12.00 -9.18
CA VAL A 529 19.27 -13.42 -8.92
C VAL A 529 18.06 -13.87 -9.73
N VAL A 530 18.23 -14.99 -10.44
CA VAL A 530 17.18 -15.69 -11.17
C VAL A 530 17.13 -17.15 -10.71
N ARG A 531 16.02 -17.81 -10.95
CA ARG A 531 15.81 -19.23 -10.63
C ARG A 531 15.78 -20.05 -11.90
N VAL A 532 16.47 -21.18 -11.91
CA VAL A 532 16.59 -22.06 -13.06
C VAL A 532 16.05 -23.46 -12.79
N SER A 533 15.39 -24.04 -13.78
CA SER A 533 15.05 -25.47 -13.77
C SER A 533 16.28 -26.32 -14.09
N ARG A 534 16.18 -27.63 -13.88
CA ARG A 534 17.14 -28.58 -14.45
C ARG A 534 17.09 -28.54 -15.99
N PRO A 535 18.18 -28.92 -16.69
CA PRO A 535 18.16 -29.11 -18.14
C PRO A 535 17.13 -30.17 -18.56
N GLU A 536 16.28 -29.81 -19.53
CA GLU A 536 15.20 -30.61 -20.07
C GLU A 536 15.26 -30.70 -21.60
N GLY A 537 14.53 -31.62 -22.20
CA GLY A 537 14.53 -31.87 -23.65
C GLY A 537 15.03 -33.27 -24.00
N THR A 538 14.41 -33.86 -25.01
CA THR A 538 14.73 -35.21 -25.53
C THR A 538 15.51 -35.17 -26.83
N ILE A 539 15.49 -34.04 -27.54
CA ILE A 539 16.25 -33.83 -28.78
C ILE A 539 17.67 -33.45 -28.37
N CYS A 540 18.48 -34.46 -28.06
CA CYS A 540 19.87 -34.31 -27.65
C CYS A 540 20.76 -35.05 -28.65
N PRO A 541 21.26 -34.38 -29.70
CA PRO A 541 22.11 -35.02 -30.70
C PRO A 541 23.34 -35.65 -30.06
N SER A 542 23.63 -36.90 -30.43
CA SER A 542 24.86 -37.57 -29.99
C SER A 542 26.04 -37.11 -30.87
N PRO A 543 27.21 -36.83 -30.28
CA PRO A 543 28.42 -36.52 -31.04
C PRO A 543 28.99 -37.74 -31.79
N THR A 544 28.60 -38.96 -31.43
CA THR A 544 29.12 -40.21 -32.00
C THR A 544 28.18 -40.88 -33.01
N ASP A 545 27.06 -40.25 -33.36
CA ASP A 545 26.14 -40.80 -34.38
C ASP A 545 26.73 -40.63 -35.79
N ALA A 546 26.65 -41.67 -36.60
CA ALA A 546 27.16 -41.69 -37.97
C ALA A 546 26.27 -40.92 -38.95
N LYS A 547 24.99 -40.70 -38.64
CA LYS A 547 24.08 -39.90 -39.49
C LYS A 547 24.49 -38.42 -39.45
N PRO A 548 24.58 -37.71 -40.59
CA PRO A 548 24.75 -36.26 -40.60
C PRO A 548 23.65 -35.54 -39.81
N LEU A 549 24.00 -34.42 -39.16
CA LEU A 549 23.07 -33.57 -38.43
C LEU A 549 22.85 -32.26 -39.18
N VAL A 550 21.62 -31.95 -39.54
CA VAL A 550 21.28 -30.73 -40.27
C VAL A 550 20.41 -29.81 -39.41
N TYR A 551 20.86 -28.59 -39.18
CA TYR A 551 20.08 -27.54 -38.55
C TYR A 551 19.45 -26.65 -39.61
N VAL A 552 18.14 -26.47 -39.56
CA VAL A 552 17.39 -25.51 -40.39
C VAL A 552 16.81 -24.46 -39.46
N VAL A 553 17.51 -23.34 -39.35
CA VAL A 553 17.30 -22.38 -38.26
C VAL A 553 17.06 -20.97 -38.76
N ALA A 554 16.26 -20.19 -38.01
CA ALA A 554 15.95 -18.81 -38.36
C ALA A 554 16.03 -17.85 -37.16
N GLY A 555 16.74 -16.73 -37.37
CA GLY A 555 16.96 -15.70 -36.33
C GLY A 555 17.54 -16.29 -35.04
N ILE A 556 16.96 -15.94 -33.87
CA ILE A 556 17.40 -16.49 -32.57
C ILE A 556 17.22 -18.01 -32.46
N GLY A 557 16.44 -18.64 -33.35
CA GLY A 557 16.32 -20.11 -33.41
C GLY A 557 17.62 -20.82 -33.78
N VAL A 558 18.71 -20.09 -34.04
CA VAL A 558 20.07 -20.62 -34.23
C VAL A 558 20.68 -21.24 -32.97
N THR A 559 20.19 -20.93 -31.78
CA THR A 559 20.82 -21.36 -30.51
C THR A 559 21.00 -22.88 -30.36
N PRO A 560 20.10 -23.78 -30.82
CA PRO A 560 20.37 -25.22 -30.82
C PRO A 560 21.49 -25.63 -31.77
N ALA A 561 21.66 -24.92 -32.90
CA ALA A 561 22.74 -25.18 -33.85
C ALA A 561 24.09 -24.82 -33.23
N VAL A 562 24.17 -23.68 -32.52
CA VAL A 562 25.39 -23.28 -31.80
C VAL A 562 25.73 -24.29 -30.70
N ALA A 563 24.75 -24.73 -29.92
CA ALA A 563 24.95 -25.77 -28.89
C ALA A 563 25.47 -27.09 -29.51
N GLY A 564 24.85 -27.52 -30.61
CA GLY A 564 25.23 -28.73 -31.34
C GLY A 564 26.64 -28.65 -31.92
N VAL A 565 26.96 -27.54 -32.59
CA VAL A 565 28.29 -27.26 -33.13
C VAL A 565 29.35 -27.30 -32.02
N ARG A 566 29.13 -26.59 -30.90
CA ARG A 566 30.07 -26.60 -29.77
C ARG A 566 30.26 -28.01 -29.18
N GLY A 567 29.18 -28.78 -29.05
CA GLY A 567 29.19 -30.09 -28.41
C GLY A 567 29.69 -31.24 -29.29
N CYS A 568 29.55 -31.14 -30.61
CA CYS A 568 29.83 -32.22 -31.56
C CYS A 568 30.98 -31.91 -32.55
N ARG A 569 31.63 -30.75 -32.41
CA ARG A 569 32.77 -30.35 -33.25
C ARG A 569 33.83 -31.45 -33.33
N GLY A 570 34.38 -31.66 -34.53
CA GLY A 570 35.41 -32.68 -34.78
C GLY A 570 34.93 -34.14 -34.73
N GLN A 571 33.64 -34.41 -34.47
CA GLN A 571 33.15 -35.79 -34.26
C GLN A 571 32.00 -36.20 -35.19
N ARG A 572 31.15 -35.25 -35.62
CA ARG A 572 29.97 -35.52 -36.46
C ARG A 572 29.88 -34.51 -37.61
N ASN A 573 29.41 -34.96 -38.78
CA ASN A 573 29.09 -34.07 -39.89
C ASN A 573 27.87 -33.21 -39.54
N ILE A 574 28.05 -31.88 -39.54
CA ILE A 574 27.00 -30.92 -39.20
C ILE A 574 26.82 -29.94 -40.36
N ARG A 575 25.59 -29.77 -40.82
CA ARG A 575 25.21 -28.70 -41.75
C ARG A 575 24.27 -27.72 -41.07
N VAL A 576 24.53 -26.43 -41.15
CA VAL A 576 23.68 -25.38 -40.59
C VAL A 576 23.16 -24.50 -41.71
N ILE A 577 21.87 -24.61 -42.02
CA ILE A 577 21.15 -23.71 -42.93
C ILE A 577 20.55 -22.61 -42.09
N TYR A 578 21.16 -21.42 -42.13
CA TYR A 578 20.82 -20.30 -41.26
C TYR A 578 20.15 -19.17 -42.03
N SER A 579 18.85 -18.99 -41.82
CA SER A 579 18.07 -17.88 -42.36
C SER A 579 18.02 -16.69 -41.40
N TYR A 580 18.39 -15.50 -41.88
CA TYR A 580 18.38 -14.28 -41.08
C TYR A 580 17.98 -13.06 -41.90
N ARG A 581 17.66 -11.93 -41.24
CA ARG A 581 17.22 -10.70 -41.93
C ARG A 581 18.37 -9.85 -42.46
N SER A 582 19.47 -9.81 -41.73
CA SER A 582 20.73 -9.16 -42.11
C SER A 582 21.83 -9.67 -41.19
N ALA A 583 23.09 -9.57 -41.62
CA ALA A 583 24.23 -10.04 -40.82
C ALA A 583 24.33 -9.38 -39.43
N VAL A 584 23.97 -8.10 -39.29
CA VAL A 584 24.00 -7.37 -38.00
C VAL A 584 22.92 -7.81 -37.01
N ALA A 585 21.85 -8.46 -37.51
CA ALA A 585 20.76 -9.01 -36.71
C ALA A 585 20.82 -10.54 -36.59
N ALA A 586 21.93 -11.15 -37.00
CA ALA A 586 22.14 -12.60 -37.00
C ALA A 586 22.98 -13.02 -35.78
N PRO A 587 22.37 -13.43 -34.65
CA PRO A 587 23.12 -13.89 -33.48
C PRO A 587 24.04 -15.07 -33.85
N PHE A 588 25.24 -15.09 -33.26
CA PHE A 588 26.27 -16.13 -33.44
C PHE A 588 26.76 -16.37 -34.87
N LEU A 589 26.45 -15.49 -35.84
CA LEU A 589 26.83 -15.70 -37.24
C LEU A 589 28.36 -15.82 -37.41
N GLN A 590 29.12 -14.92 -36.77
CA GLN A 590 30.58 -14.96 -36.86
C GLN A 590 31.16 -16.23 -36.23
N GLU A 591 30.63 -16.66 -35.08
CA GLU A 591 31.07 -17.90 -34.43
C GLU A 591 30.84 -19.13 -35.31
N LEU A 592 29.70 -19.20 -36.01
CA LEU A 592 29.43 -20.29 -36.95
C LEU A 592 30.34 -20.27 -38.18
N ARG A 593 30.68 -19.07 -38.70
CA ARG A 593 31.67 -18.93 -39.78
C ARG A 593 33.05 -19.43 -39.35
N ASP A 594 33.47 -19.09 -38.14
CA ASP A 594 34.75 -19.53 -37.57
C ASP A 594 34.76 -21.05 -37.32
N ALA A 595 33.60 -21.62 -36.95
CA ALA A 595 33.44 -23.06 -36.78
C ALA A 595 33.50 -23.83 -38.12
N ALA A 596 32.99 -23.24 -39.21
CA ALA A 596 32.98 -23.84 -40.56
C ALA A 596 34.36 -23.97 -41.22
N VAL A 597 35.44 -23.54 -40.54
CA VAL A 597 36.83 -23.90 -40.89
C VAL A 597 37.08 -25.41 -40.69
N ASP A 598 36.35 -26.03 -39.75
CA ASP A 598 36.35 -27.49 -39.58
C ASP A 598 35.65 -28.16 -40.78
N PRO A 599 36.28 -29.09 -41.52
CA PRO A 599 35.69 -29.71 -42.69
C PRO A 599 34.44 -30.54 -42.39
N LEU A 600 34.17 -30.88 -41.12
CA LEU A 600 32.94 -31.56 -40.71
C LEU A 600 31.75 -30.60 -40.51
N ILE A 601 31.96 -29.28 -40.60
CA ILE A 601 30.93 -28.27 -40.36
C ILE A 601 30.71 -27.43 -41.62
N GLU A 602 29.50 -27.45 -42.15
CA GLU A 602 29.09 -26.64 -43.30
C GLU A 602 28.04 -25.59 -42.87
N LEU A 603 28.32 -24.32 -43.14
CA LEU A 603 27.38 -23.22 -42.90
C LEU A 603 26.82 -22.72 -44.24
N ILE A 604 25.49 -22.76 -44.38
CA ILE A 604 24.75 -22.20 -45.50
C ILE A 604 23.98 -20.99 -45.00
N GLU A 605 24.41 -19.81 -45.41
CA GLU A 605 23.82 -18.53 -45.01
C GLU A 605 22.69 -18.11 -45.96
N HIS A 606 21.56 -17.65 -45.41
CA HIS A 606 20.44 -17.14 -46.19
C HIS A 606 19.98 -15.77 -45.66
N ASP A 607 20.47 -14.70 -46.28
CA ASP A 607 20.03 -13.32 -46.02
C ASP A 607 18.70 -13.05 -46.72
N THR A 608 17.64 -12.93 -45.92
CA THR A 608 16.28 -12.73 -46.42
C THR A 608 15.99 -11.32 -46.93
N ALA A 609 16.80 -10.32 -46.57
CA ALA A 609 16.68 -8.98 -47.15
C ALA A 609 17.25 -8.93 -48.57
N ALA A 610 18.30 -9.71 -48.84
CA ALA A 610 18.91 -9.79 -50.17
C ALA A 610 18.20 -10.79 -51.10
N SER A 611 17.84 -11.96 -50.58
CA SER A 611 17.42 -13.11 -51.40
C SER A 611 15.96 -13.55 -51.17
N GLY A 612 15.18 -12.78 -50.40
CA GLY A 612 13.81 -13.14 -50.03
C GLY A 612 13.75 -14.28 -49.00
N ARG A 613 12.55 -14.77 -48.68
CA ARG A 613 12.40 -15.86 -47.68
C ARG A 613 13.01 -17.16 -48.20
N LEU A 614 13.61 -17.94 -47.31
CA LEU A 614 14.16 -19.26 -47.63
C LEU A 614 13.05 -20.18 -48.13
N ASP A 615 13.21 -20.72 -49.34
CA ASP A 615 12.23 -21.61 -49.97
C ASP A 615 12.35 -23.03 -49.38
N PRO A 616 11.27 -23.59 -48.79
CA PRO A 616 11.27 -24.97 -48.31
C PRO A 616 11.60 -26.01 -49.39
N ALA A 617 11.32 -25.75 -50.67
CA ALA A 617 11.65 -26.66 -51.76
C ALA A 617 13.17 -26.76 -51.98
N ASP A 618 13.89 -25.64 -51.88
CA ASP A 618 15.35 -25.61 -51.97
C ASP A 618 15.98 -26.37 -50.81
N VAL A 619 15.45 -26.20 -49.59
CA VAL A 619 15.90 -26.96 -48.41
C VAL A 619 15.66 -28.46 -48.60
N ALA A 620 14.51 -28.85 -49.15
CA ALA A 620 14.21 -30.26 -49.43
C ALA A 620 15.16 -30.88 -50.46
N ALA A 621 15.52 -30.13 -51.52
CA ALA A 621 16.50 -30.56 -52.50
C ALA A 621 17.89 -30.74 -51.86
N GLN A 622 18.31 -29.79 -51.01
CA GLN A 622 19.58 -29.88 -50.28
C GLN A 622 19.63 -31.09 -49.35
N LEU A 623 18.56 -31.38 -48.61
CA LEU A 623 18.49 -32.56 -47.72
C LEU A 623 18.50 -33.88 -48.50
N THR A 624 17.85 -33.92 -49.67
CA THR A 624 17.89 -35.09 -50.55
C THR A 624 19.33 -35.38 -51.01
N ALA A 625 20.14 -34.35 -51.26
CA ALA A 625 21.56 -34.50 -51.60
C ALA A 625 22.43 -34.98 -50.42
N VAL A 626 22.04 -34.69 -49.17
CA VAL A 626 22.72 -35.19 -47.95
C VAL A 626 22.46 -36.68 -47.74
N GLY A 627 21.29 -37.18 -48.13
CA GLY A 627 20.87 -38.56 -47.85
C GLY A 627 20.31 -38.70 -46.42
N PRO A 628 20.29 -39.92 -45.84
CA PRO A 628 19.72 -40.16 -44.52
C PRO A 628 20.39 -39.32 -43.43
N CYS A 629 19.62 -38.47 -42.76
CA CYS A 629 20.13 -37.50 -41.79
C CYS A 629 19.10 -37.14 -40.71
N ASP A 630 19.59 -36.60 -39.60
CA ASP A 630 18.76 -36.01 -38.55
C ASP A 630 18.63 -34.52 -38.81
N VAL A 631 17.41 -33.98 -38.80
CA VAL A 631 17.13 -32.58 -39.10
C VAL A 631 16.47 -31.90 -37.90
N ILE A 632 17.05 -30.82 -37.42
CA ILE A 632 16.49 -29.98 -36.35
C ILE A 632 16.03 -28.65 -36.95
N VAL A 633 14.72 -28.40 -36.88
CA VAL A 633 14.10 -27.15 -37.34
C VAL A 633 13.79 -26.25 -36.14
N CYS A 634 14.29 -25.01 -36.15
CA CYS A 634 13.97 -24.03 -35.11
C CYS A 634 13.93 -22.57 -35.61
N GLY A 635 12.81 -21.90 -35.43
CA GLY A 635 12.58 -20.53 -35.86
C GLY A 635 11.17 -20.03 -35.53
N PRO A 636 10.75 -18.88 -36.11
CA PRO A 636 9.39 -18.36 -35.95
C PRO A 636 8.30 -19.34 -36.41
N ALA A 637 7.07 -19.18 -35.91
CA ALA A 637 5.95 -20.11 -36.17
C ALA A 637 5.76 -20.45 -37.65
N ALA A 638 5.61 -19.42 -38.48
CA ALA A 638 5.40 -19.57 -39.91
C ALA A 638 6.58 -20.28 -40.60
N PHE A 639 7.82 -20.04 -40.14
CA PHE A 639 9.00 -20.72 -40.65
C PHE A 639 8.99 -22.21 -40.28
N ASN A 640 8.77 -22.52 -39.00
CA ASN A 640 8.70 -23.90 -38.53
C ASN A 640 7.59 -24.68 -39.25
N THR A 641 6.37 -24.15 -39.34
CA THR A 641 5.27 -24.81 -40.05
C THR A 641 5.63 -25.07 -41.51
N SER A 642 6.10 -24.04 -42.23
CA SER A 642 6.45 -24.16 -43.64
C SER A 642 7.56 -25.19 -43.90
N MET A 643 8.58 -25.22 -43.06
CA MET A 643 9.68 -26.19 -43.18
C MET A 643 9.23 -27.59 -42.80
N LEU A 644 8.51 -27.76 -41.69
CA LEU A 644 8.04 -29.08 -41.28
C LEU A 644 7.12 -29.72 -42.32
N ASP A 645 6.21 -28.94 -42.93
CA ASP A 645 5.29 -29.46 -43.94
C ASP A 645 6.01 -29.90 -45.22
N ALA A 646 7.07 -29.19 -45.63
CA ALA A 646 7.88 -29.55 -46.79
C ALA A 646 8.79 -30.76 -46.52
N LEU A 647 9.36 -30.87 -45.31
CA LEU A 647 10.42 -31.82 -45.00
C LEU A 647 9.91 -33.17 -44.45
N ARG A 648 8.73 -33.22 -43.83
CA ARG A 648 8.17 -34.44 -43.19
C ARG A 648 8.06 -35.67 -44.09
N ARG A 649 8.00 -35.48 -45.42
CA ARG A 649 7.78 -36.56 -46.39
C ARG A 649 9.07 -37.05 -47.07
N LEU A 650 10.23 -36.50 -46.71
CA LEU A 650 11.49 -36.89 -47.31
C LEU A 650 11.98 -38.24 -46.76
N PRO A 651 12.32 -39.22 -47.62
CA PRO A 651 12.76 -40.54 -47.18
C PRO A 651 14.13 -40.46 -46.50
N GLY A 652 14.28 -41.13 -45.35
CA GLY A 652 15.54 -41.18 -44.60
C GLY A 652 15.83 -39.94 -43.74
N VAL A 653 14.94 -38.94 -43.73
CA VAL A 653 15.07 -37.75 -42.88
C VAL A 653 14.32 -37.95 -41.56
N GLU A 654 15.05 -37.93 -40.45
CA GLU A 654 14.47 -37.90 -39.10
C GLU A 654 14.29 -36.45 -38.66
N LEU A 655 13.05 -35.98 -38.64
CA LEU A 655 12.72 -34.58 -38.40
C LEU A 655 12.39 -34.32 -36.93
N HIS A 656 13.11 -33.38 -36.33
CA HIS A 656 12.92 -32.91 -34.98
C HIS A 656 12.59 -31.41 -35.01
N ALA A 657 11.59 -30.98 -34.23
CA ALA A 657 11.32 -29.56 -34.04
C ALA A 657 10.97 -29.27 -32.59
N GLU A 658 11.56 -28.20 -32.07
CA GLU A 658 11.15 -27.55 -30.84
C GLU A 658 10.55 -26.19 -31.20
N SER A 659 9.35 -25.91 -30.68
CA SER A 659 8.71 -24.60 -30.83
C SER A 659 8.31 -24.04 -29.47
N PHE A 660 8.87 -22.88 -29.12
CA PHE A 660 8.54 -22.13 -27.92
C PHE A 660 7.54 -21.01 -28.29
N HIS A 661 6.28 -21.37 -28.56
CA HIS A 661 5.23 -20.37 -28.86
C HIS A 661 4.44 -19.94 -27.62
N HIS A 662 4.17 -18.64 -27.53
CA HIS A 662 3.16 -18.07 -26.64
C HIS A 662 1.90 -17.75 -27.44
N PRO A 663 0.69 -18.18 -27.02
CA PRO A 663 -0.56 -17.93 -27.73
C PRO A 663 -1.04 -16.46 -27.71
N ASN A 664 -0.33 -15.54 -27.06
CA ASN A 664 -0.68 -14.12 -26.98
C ASN A 664 0.38 -13.29 -27.69
N ARG A 665 0.63 -13.58 -28.97
CA ARG A 665 1.30 -12.61 -29.84
C ARG A 665 0.27 -11.53 -30.16
N GLY A 666 0.54 -10.30 -29.74
CA GLY A 666 -0.25 -9.14 -30.08
C GLY A 666 -0.38 -8.98 -31.59
N GLU A 667 -1.49 -9.45 -32.14
CA GLU A 667 -2.13 -8.82 -33.29
C GLU A 667 -3.15 -7.85 -32.72
N GLY A 668 -2.79 -6.58 -32.65
CA GLY A 668 -3.75 -5.51 -32.45
C GLY A 668 -4.72 -5.47 -33.62
N SER A 669 -5.83 -6.18 -33.51
CA SER A 669 -7.03 -5.77 -34.24
C SER A 669 -7.58 -4.55 -33.52
N ARG A 670 -7.63 -3.41 -34.22
CA ARG A 670 -8.44 -2.27 -33.81
C ARG A 670 -9.87 -2.79 -33.70
N LEU A 671 -10.34 -3.01 -32.47
CA LEU A 671 -11.75 -3.29 -32.23
C LEU A 671 -12.49 -1.99 -32.52
N ASN A 672 -13.48 -2.07 -33.41
CA ASN A 672 -14.42 -0.96 -33.55
C ASN A 672 -15.16 -0.77 -32.21
N PRO A 673 -15.52 0.46 -31.82
CA PRO A 673 -16.33 0.71 -30.64
C PRO A 673 -17.54 -0.24 -30.58
N GLY A 674 -17.74 -0.92 -29.45
CA GLY A 674 -18.84 -1.88 -29.26
C GLY A 674 -18.59 -3.33 -29.74
N GLN A 675 -17.40 -3.68 -30.22
CA GLN A 675 -17.04 -5.05 -30.60
C GLN A 675 -16.53 -5.90 -29.43
N TRP A 676 -16.98 -7.16 -29.39
CA TRP A 676 -16.57 -8.17 -28.42
C TRP A 676 -15.20 -8.75 -28.79
N ARG A 677 -14.25 -8.79 -27.85
CA ARG A 677 -12.93 -9.45 -28.04
C ARG A 677 -13.05 -10.97 -28.25
N VAL A 678 -14.20 -11.54 -27.90
CA VAL A 678 -14.52 -12.96 -28.09
C VAL A 678 -15.59 -13.11 -29.18
N ARG A 679 -15.22 -13.75 -30.29
CA ARG A 679 -16.13 -14.02 -31.41
C ARG A 679 -17.26 -14.98 -30.98
N GLY A 680 -18.51 -14.56 -31.11
CA GLY A 680 -19.69 -15.38 -30.76
C GLY A 680 -20.12 -15.34 -29.29
N PHE A 681 -19.57 -14.40 -28.49
CA PHE A 681 -19.96 -14.22 -27.10
C PHE A 681 -21.39 -13.67 -26.96
N LYS A 682 -22.22 -14.33 -26.15
CA LYS A 682 -23.53 -13.86 -25.70
C LYS A 682 -23.47 -13.66 -24.19
N PRO A 683 -23.45 -12.41 -23.68
CA PRO A 683 -23.46 -12.16 -22.25
C PRO A 683 -24.75 -12.68 -21.61
N ARG A 684 -24.65 -13.19 -20.38
CA ARG A 684 -25.85 -13.43 -19.55
C ARG A 684 -26.41 -12.09 -19.12
N HIS A 685 -27.73 -11.92 -19.20
CA HIS A 685 -28.43 -10.71 -18.75
C HIS A 685 -28.83 -10.85 -17.28
N PRO A 686 -28.13 -10.23 -16.32
CA PRO A 686 -28.61 -10.16 -14.95
C PRO A 686 -29.79 -9.19 -14.88
N VAL A 687 -30.94 -9.65 -14.39
CA VAL A 687 -32.05 -8.76 -14.03
C VAL A 687 -31.56 -7.84 -12.91
N GLY A 688 -31.71 -6.52 -13.07
CA GLY A 688 -31.24 -5.56 -12.08
C GLY A 688 -31.99 -5.69 -10.77
N GLU A 689 -31.32 -5.44 -9.66
CA GLU A 689 -31.97 -5.44 -8.36
C GLU A 689 -33.10 -4.39 -8.32
N PRO A 690 -34.21 -4.68 -7.62
CA PRO A 690 -35.26 -3.70 -7.38
C PRO A 690 -34.69 -2.50 -6.62
N LEU A 691 -34.93 -1.28 -7.11
CA LEU A 691 -34.54 -0.08 -6.38
C LEU A 691 -35.49 0.13 -5.20
N PRO A 692 -34.98 0.44 -4.00
CA PRO A 692 -35.83 0.75 -2.85
C PRO A 692 -36.54 2.10 -3.08
N ILE A 693 -37.87 2.09 -2.99
CA ILE A 693 -38.71 3.29 -3.09
C ILE A 693 -38.96 3.80 -1.67
N GLY A 694 -38.48 5.00 -1.35
CA GLY A 694 -38.63 5.61 -0.02
C GLY A 694 -40.01 6.23 0.23
N SER A 695 -40.76 6.52 -0.83
CA SER A 695 -42.11 7.09 -0.74
C SER A 695 -43.15 6.01 -0.52
N THR A 696 -44.08 6.24 0.42
CA THR A 696 -45.25 5.39 0.66
C THR A 696 -46.47 5.80 -0.18
N LEU A 697 -46.38 6.92 -0.91
CA LEU A 697 -47.48 7.42 -1.74
C LEU A 697 -47.55 6.66 -3.07
N PRO A 698 -48.76 6.40 -3.61
CA PRO A 698 -48.93 5.88 -4.96
C PRO A 698 -48.25 6.79 -6.02
N PRO A 699 -47.69 6.24 -7.12
CA PRO A 699 -47.05 7.01 -8.18
C PRO A 699 -47.91 8.16 -8.72
N GLU A 700 -49.22 7.97 -8.80
CA GLU A 700 -50.20 8.96 -9.25
C GLU A 700 -50.28 10.16 -8.30
N GLU A 701 -50.27 9.91 -6.99
CA GLU A 701 -50.27 10.98 -5.99
C GLU A 701 -48.95 11.74 -5.98
N GLN A 702 -47.83 11.04 -6.18
CA GLN A 702 -46.52 11.67 -6.33
C GLN A 702 -46.46 12.57 -7.58
N ALA A 703 -47.02 12.12 -8.71
CA ALA A 703 -47.10 12.92 -9.92
C ALA A 703 -47.94 14.19 -9.71
N ALA A 704 -49.09 14.07 -9.02
CA ALA A 704 -49.94 15.21 -8.68
C ALA A 704 -49.23 16.20 -7.74
N GLN A 705 -48.53 15.70 -6.72
CA GLN A 705 -47.76 16.53 -5.79
C GLN A 705 -46.64 17.29 -6.51
N PHE A 706 -45.87 16.59 -7.35
CA PHE A 706 -44.79 17.19 -8.16
C PHE A 706 -45.29 18.30 -9.07
N LEU A 707 -46.39 18.07 -9.81
CA LEU A 707 -46.93 19.08 -10.73
C LEU A 707 -47.47 20.31 -10.00
N ARG A 708 -48.05 20.15 -8.80
CA ARG A 708 -48.43 21.29 -7.96
C ARG A 708 -47.22 22.11 -7.50
N GLU A 709 -46.13 21.44 -7.10
CA GLU A 709 -44.88 22.13 -6.70
C GLU A 709 -44.24 22.87 -7.89
N TYR A 710 -44.17 22.22 -9.06
CA TYR A 710 -43.66 22.84 -10.29
C TYR A 710 -44.48 24.07 -10.68
N HIS A 711 -45.81 23.98 -10.68
CA HIS A 711 -46.66 25.13 -10.99
C HIS A 711 -46.54 26.24 -9.95
N ALA A 712 -46.51 25.91 -8.65
CA ALA A 712 -46.36 26.91 -7.60
C ALA A 712 -45.05 27.71 -7.73
N GLU A 713 -43.94 27.07 -8.13
CA GLU A 713 -42.64 27.74 -8.28
C GLU A 713 -42.45 28.43 -9.65
N CYS A 714 -42.92 27.82 -10.75
CA CYS A 714 -42.60 28.27 -12.11
C CYS A 714 -43.76 28.95 -12.84
N HIS A 715 -45.01 28.62 -12.50
CA HIS A 715 -46.22 29.08 -13.18
C HIS A 715 -47.37 29.32 -12.18
N PRO A 716 -47.22 30.22 -11.19
CA PRO A 716 -48.13 30.33 -10.04
C PRO A 716 -49.57 30.69 -10.42
N ASP A 717 -49.77 31.28 -11.60
CA ASP A 717 -51.07 31.71 -12.12
C ASP A 717 -51.77 30.63 -12.98
N ALA A 718 -51.14 29.48 -13.22
CA ALA A 718 -51.66 28.43 -14.09
C ALA A 718 -52.23 27.25 -13.29
N ASP A 719 -53.46 26.81 -13.62
CA ASP A 719 -54.09 25.63 -13.00
C ASP A 719 -53.47 24.31 -13.53
N PRO A 720 -52.83 23.49 -12.68
CA PRO A 720 -52.21 22.23 -13.09
C PRO A 720 -53.21 21.08 -13.29
N SER A 721 -54.51 21.26 -13.01
CA SER A 721 -55.48 20.16 -12.91
C SER A 721 -55.57 19.27 -14.16
N GLU A 722 -55.60 19.87 -15.36
CA GLU A 722 -55.63 19.12 -16.63
C GLU A 722 -54.33 18.35 -16.86
N ARG A 723 -53.18 18.97 -16.57
CA ARG A 723 -51.86 18.34 -16.68
C ARG A 723 -51.69 17.18 -15.70
N ILE A 724 -52.21 17.32 -14.48
CA ILE A 724 -52.25 16.28 -13.45
C ILE A 724 -53.11 15.10 -13.93
N ALA A 725 -54.32 15.36 -14.43
CA ALA A 725 -55.20 14.30 -14.93
C ALA A 725 -54.52 13.50 -16.06
N ALA A 726 -53.90 14.18 -17.02
CA ALA A 726 -53.18 13.55 -18.12
C ALA A 726 -51.97 12.72 -17.65
N ALA A 727 -51.21 13.19 -16.66
CA ALA A 727 -50.08 12.45 -16.09
C ALA A 727 -50.53 11.18 -15.35
N VAL A 728 -51.61 11.29 -14.56
CA VAL A 728 -52.20 10.17 -13.82
C VAL A 728 -52.76 9.10 -14.76
N GLU A 729 -53.42 9.51 -15.84
CA GLU A 729 -53.93 8.58 -16.87
C GLU A 729 -52.78 7.81 -17.53
N GLN A 730 -51.71 8.50 -17.96
CA GLN A 730 -50.52 7.85 -18.53
C GLN A 730 -49.86 6.85 -17.58
N LEU A 731 -49.75 7.19 -16.29
CA LEU A 731 -49.23 6.29 -15.27
C LEU A 731 -50.07 5.03 -15.12
N ARG A 732 -51.40 5.13 -15.11
CA ARG A 732 -52.28 3.96 -15.01
C ARG A 732 -52.16 3.04 -16.23
N ASP A 733 -52.08 3.63 -17.42
CA ASP A 733 -52.08 2.86 -18.67
C ASP A 733 -50.75 2.19 -18.97
N ALA A 734 -49.63 2.90 -18.76
CA ALA A 734 -48.29 2.46 -19.18
C ALA A 734 -47.30 2.23 -18.03
N GLY A 735 -47.68 2.57 -16.79
CA GLY A 735 -46.75 2.65 -15.66
C GLY A 735 -45.74 3.78 -15.78
N ALA A 736 -45.93 4.68 -16.75
CA ALA A 736 -45.00 5.76 -17.05
C ALA A 736 -45.72 6.98 -17.62
N TRP A 737 -45.27 8.18 -17.23
CA TRP A 737 -45.74 9.44 -17.83
C TRP A 737 -44.56 10.31 -18.27
N ARG A 738 -44.77 11.08 -19.35
CA ARG A 738 -43.71 11.90 -19.94
C ARG A 738 -43.76 13.34 -19.44
N LYS A 739 -42.73 13.74 -18.70
CA LYS A 739 -42.47 15.14 -18.32
C LYS A 739 -42.07 15.97 -19.54
N THR A 740 -42.44 17.25 -19.59
CA THR A 740 -41.83 18.20 -20.54
C THR A 740 -40.34 18.41 -20.21
N PRO A 741 -39.52 18.94 -21.13
CA PRO A 741 -38.13 19.27 -20.84
C PRO A 741 -37.97 20.22 -19.63
N GLU A 742 -38.89 21.17 -19.48
CA GLU A 742 -38.90 22.14 -18.36
C GLU A 742 -39.25 21.46 -17.03
N GLU A 743 -40.29 20.63 -17.01
CA GLU A 743 -40.68 19.82 -15.86
C GLU A 743 -39.52 18.89 -15.44
N LEU A 744 -38.85 18.24 -16.40
CA LEU A 744 -37.72 17.35 -16.11
C LEU A 744 -36.50 18.13 -15.59
N GLY A 745 -36.21 19.29 -16.19
CA GLY A 745 -35.12 20.16 -15.73
C GLY A 745 -35.38 20.70 -14.32
N PHE A 746 -36.62 21.07 -14.03
CA PHE A 746 -37.05 21.44 -12.67
C PHE A 746 -36.89 20.28 -11.69
N ALA A 747 -37.37 19.08 -12.05
CA ALA A 747 -37.25 17.90 -11.21
C ALA A 747 -35.79 17.54 -10.88
N ALA A 748 -34.90 17.58 -11.87
CA ALA A 748 -33.48 17.28 -11.67
C ALA A 748 -32.81 18.30 -10.73
N ARG A 749 -33.09 19.59 -10.93
CA ARG A 749 -32.60 20.68 -10.06
C ARG A 749 -33.12 20.55 -8.63
N LEU A 750 -34.41 20.24 -8.48
CA LEU A 750 -35.05 20.02 -7.19
C LEU A 750 -34.48 18.80 -6.46
N ALA A 751 -34.24 17.70 -7.18
CA ALA A 751 -33.61 16.51 -6.62
C ALA A 751 -32.20 16.84 -6.07
N TRP A 752 -31.41 17.65 -6.79
CA TRP A 752 -30.12 18.10 -6.28
C TRP A 752 -30.27 19.03 -5.07
N ARG A 753 -31.19 20.00 -5.09
CA ARG A 753 -31.53 20.86 -3.94
C ARG A 753 -31.83 20.04 -2.68
N ASN A 754 -32.57 18.94 -2.86
CA ASN A 754 -33.05 18.10 -1.77
C ASN A 754 -32.07 17.00 -1.34
N ALA A 755 -30.91 16.87 -2.00
CA ALA A 755 -29.91 15.86 -1.67
C ALA A 755 -29.21 16.19 -0.33
N ALA A 756 -29.75 15.69 0.79
CA ALA A 756 -29.32 16.03 2.15
C ALA A 756 -27.82 15.82 2.44
N ARG A 757 -27.18 14.88 1.72
CA ARG A 757 -25.75 14.55 1.86
C ARG A 757 -24.83 15.40 0.95
N CYS A 758 -25.37 16.21 0.07
CA CYS A 758 -24.59 17.04 -0.84
C CYS A 758 -24.22 18.37 -0.16
N VAL A 759 -22.94 18.66 0.01
CA VAL A 759 -22.48 19.97 0.53
C VAL A 759 -22.59 21.08 -0.52
N GLY A 760 -22.46 20.74 -1.81
CA GLY A 760 -22.47 21.67 -2.94
C GLY A 760 -23.85 22.17 -3.40
N ARG A 761 -24.89 22.07 -2.57
CA ARG A 761 -26.28 22.40 -2.94
C ARG A 761 -26.50 23.86 -3.32
N LEU A 762 -25.60 24.78 -2.97
CA LEU A 762 -25.72 26.20 -3.32
C LEU A 762 -25.87 26.43 -4.83
N TYR A 763 -25.30 25.56 -5.66
CA TYR A 763 -25.24 25.71 -7.12
C TYR A 763 -26.40 25.03 -7.86
N TRP A 764 -27.41 24.53 -7.15
CA TRP A 764 -28.46 23.66 -7.69
C TRP A 764 -29.20 24.23 -8.91
N GLN A 765 -29.35 25.56 -8.99
CA GLN A 765 -30.01 26.23 -10.11
C GLN A 765 -29.22 26.15 -11.42
N GLY A 766 -27.90 26.00 -11.35
CA GLY A 766 -27.00 25.97 -12.50
C GLY A 766 -26.90 24.62 -13.22
N LEU A 767 -27.63 23.59 -12.77
CA LEU A 767 -27.58 22.25 -13.36
C LEU A 767 -28.10 22.26 -14.81
N HIS A 768 -27.24 21.88 -15.75
CA HIS A 768 -27.59 21.74 -17.16
C HIS A 768 -28.21 20.37 -17.45
N LEU A 769 -29.36 20.34 -18.15
CA LEU A 769 -30.04 19.09 -18.53
C LEU A 769 -29.71 18.73 -19.98
N HIS A 770 -29.16 17.53 -20.19
CA HIS A 770 -29.17 16.83 -21.46
C HIS A 770 -30.34 15.83 -21.48
N ASP A 771 -31.43 16.15 -22.17
CA ASP A 771 -32.56 15.25 -22.33
C ASP A 771 -32.26 14.20 -23.41
N CYS A 772 -32.04 12.95 -23.00
CA CYS A 772 -31.67 11.83 -23.86
C CYS A 772 -32.70 10.69 -23.79
N ARG A 773 -33.94 10.99 -23.34
CA ARG A 773 -35.00 9.99 -23.14
C ARG A 773 -35.44 9.28 -24.42
N ASP A 774 -35.17 9.88 -25.58
CA ASP A 774 -35.53 9.32 -26.88
C ASP A 774 -34.43 8.40 -27.47
N LEU A 775 -33.24 8.35 -26.86
CA LEU A 775 -32.15 7.48 -27.31
C LEU A 775 -32.42 6.02 -26.93
N ARG A 776 -32.17 5.11 -27.88
CA ARG A 776 -32.41 3.65 -27.73
C ARG A 776 -31.19 2.79 -28.03
N CYS A 777 -30.27 3.30 -28.84
CA CYS A 777 -29.06 2.57 -29.23
C CYS A 777 -27.91 2.86 -28.26
N PRO A 778 -27.24 1.84 -27.70
CA PRO A 778 -26.07 2.02 -26.83
C PRO A 778 -24.98 2.91 -27.42
N ASP A 779 -24.74 2.87 -28.73
CA ASP A 779 -23.71 3.70 -29.39
C ASP A 779 -24.04 5.19 -29.31
N THR A 780 -25.31 5.56 -29.56
CA THR A 780 -25.78 6.94 -29.43
C THR A 780 -25.83 7.41 -27.98
N MET A 781 -26.12 6.50 -27.04
CA MET A 781 -26.07 6.79 -25.61
C MET A 781 -24.63 7.05 -25.15
N ALA A 782 -23.67 6.23 -25.59
CA ALA A 782 -22.26 6.44 -25.31
C ALA A 782 -21.78 7.79 -25.85
N ALA A 783 -22.14 8.14 -27.09
CA ALA A 783 -21.81 9.44 -27.66
C ALA A 783 -22.35 10.61 -26.82
N ALA A 784 -23.59 10.51 -26.30
CA ALA A 784 -24.18 11.52 -25.43
C ALA A 784 -23.44 11.65 -24.08
N LEU A 785 -22.96 10.54 -23.50
CA LEU A 785 -22.16 10.57 -22.28
C LEU A 785 -20.76 11.15 -22.49
N LEU A 786 -20.15 10.89 -23.64
CA LEU A 786 -18.88 11.51 -23.99
C LEU A 786 -19.04 13.03 -24.16
N GLU A 787 -20.14 13.47 -24.76
CA GLU A 787 -20.47 14.89 -24.86
C GLU A 787 -20.75 15.52 -23.49
N HIS A 788 -21.44 14.80 -22.59
CA HIS A 788 -21.59 15.22 -21.19
C HIS A 788 -20.23 15.47 -20.54
N LEU A 789 -19.26 14.56 -20.67
CA LEU A 789 -17.92 14.73 -20.09
C LEU A 789 -17.18 15.95 -20.68
N ARG A 790 -17.28 16.19 -21.99
CA ARG A 790 -16.70 17.37 -22.64
C ARG A 790 -17.34 18.66 -22.14
N PHE A 791 -18.67 18.67 -22.08
CA PHE A 791 -19.43 19.81 -21.56
C PHE A 791 -19.06 20.09 -20.11
N ALA A 792 -19.00 19.06 -19.27
CA ALA A 792 -18.66 19.15 -17.86
C ALA A 792 -17.23 19.65 -17.63
N PHE A 793 -16.25 19.19 -18.42
CA PHE A 793 -14.85 19.56 -18.22
C PHE A 793 -14.56 21.03 -18.57
N ASN A 794 -15.11 21.54 -19.68
CA ASN A 794 -15.05 22.95 -20.07
C ASN A 794 -13.66 23.61 -19.89
N GLY A 795 -12.60 22.94 -20.35
CA GLY A 795 -11.22 23.46 -20.26
C GLY A 795 -10.67 23.58 -18.83
N GLY A 796 -11.27 22.92 -17.85
CA GLY A 796 -10.94 23.01 -16.43
C GLY A 796 -11.92 23.83 -15.59
N GLU A 797 -12.78 24.63 -16.23
CA GLU A 797 -13.84 25.40 -15.57
C GLU A 797 -15.12 24.57 -15.44
N LEU A 798 -15.11 23.62 -14.51
CA LEU A 798 -16.11 22.57 -14.41
C LEU A 798 -17.56 23.10 -14.36
N ARG A 799 -18.44 22.48 -15.15
CA ARG A 799 -19.88 22.82 -15.22
C ARG A 799 -20.75 21.67 -14.73
N PRO A 800 -21.78 21.93 -13.91
CA PRO A 800 -22.68 20.88 -13.44
C PRO A 800 -23.69 20.51 -14.54
N ALA A 801 -23.78 19.23 -14.87
CA ALA A 801 -24.71 18.71 -15.84
C ALA A 801 -25.36 17.40 -15.38
N ILE A 802 -26.50 17.06 -15.98
CA ILE A 802 -27.19 15.78 -15.84
C ILE A 802 -27.67 15.31 -17.22
N THR A 803 -27.48 14.03 -17.53
CA THR A 803 -27.99 13.40 -18.76
C THR A 803 -29.03 12.38 -18.40
N VAL A 804 -30.29 12.59 -18.80
CA VAL A 804 -31.41 11.72 -18.40
C VAL A 804 -31.83 10.83 -19.56
N PHE A 805 -31.81 9.51 -19.34
CA PHE A 805 -32.28 8.51 -20.31
C PHE A 805 -33.69 8.01 -19.98
N ASP A 806 -34.25 7.17 -20.86
CA ASP A 806 -35.61 6.63 -20.73
C ASP A 806 -35.81 5.89 -19.38
N PRO A 807 -36.84 6.22 -18.58
CA PRO A 807 -37.14 5.47 -17.35
C PRO A 807 -37.68 4.05 -17.63
N GLY A 808 -38.15 3.79 -18.84
CA GLY A 808 -38.85 2.56 -19.20
C GLY A 808 -40.34 2.59 -18.84
N THR A 809 -41.01 1.48 -19.12
CA THR A 809 -42.44 1.24 -18.85
C THR A 809 -42.62 -0.08 -18.09
N ASN A 810 -43.86 -0.41 -17.71
CA ASN A 810 -44.17 -1.69 -17.07
C ASN A 810 -43.70 -2.90 -17.90
N ASP A 811 -43.80 -2.81 -19.22
CA ASP A 811 -43.49 -3.92 -20.13
C ASP A 811 -42.06 -3.89 -20.68
N ARG A 812 -41.36 -2.74 -20.57
CA ARG A 812 -40.03 -2.56 -21.14
C ARG A 812 -39.12 -1.79 -20.19
N PRO A 813 -38.09 -2.42 -19.61
CA PRO A 813 -37.15 -1.73 -18.74
C PRO A 813 -36.34 -0.68 -19.52
N GLY A 814 -36.02 0.42 -18.85
CA GLY A 814 -35.11 1.45 -19.38
C GLY A 814 -33.66 0.95 -19.49
N PRO A 815 -32.79 1.69 -20.21
CA PRO A 815 -31.36 1.41 -20.27
C PRO A 815 -30.68 1.48 -18.91
N ARG A 816 -29.51 0.84 -18.80
CA ARG A 816 -28.67 0.85 -17.60
C ARG A 816 -27.21 1.13 -17.95
N ILE A 817 -26.50 1.67 -16.99
CA ILE A 817 -25.04 1.71 -16.97
C ILE A 817 -24.54 0.86 -15.81
N TRP A 818 -23.44 0.15 -16.00
CA TRP A 818 -22.83 -0.65 -14.93
C TRP A 818 -21.90 0.18 -14.05
N ASN A 819 -21.32 1.24 -14.61
CA ASN A 819 -20.38 2.12 -13.93
C ASN A 819 -21.09 2.95 -12.84
N SER A 820 -20.44 3.08 -11.67
CA SER A 820 -20.91 3.94 -10.58
C SER A 820 -20.64 5.43 -10.82
N GLN A 821 -19.58 5.74 -11.56
CA GLN A 821 -19.33 7.05 -12.14
C GLN A 821 -18.82 6.87 -13.57
N LEU A 822 -19.02 7.87 -14.44
CA LEU A 822 -18.53 7.83 -15.83
C LEU A 822 -17.00 7.75 -15.90
N LEU A 823 -16.31 8.31 -14.90
CA LEU A 823 -14.87 8.22 -14.73
C LEU A 823 -14.58 7.48 -13.43
N ARG A 824 -14.06 6.26 -13.54
CA ARG A 824 -13.59 5.46 -12.42
C ARG A 824 -12.35 4.71 -12.83
N TYR A 825 -11.40 4.62 -11.92
CA TYR A 825 -10.24 3.77 -12.10
C TYR A 825 -10.62 2.31 -11.88
N ALA A 826 -10.04 1.44 -12.69
CA ALA A 826 -10.19 0.01 -12.57
C ALA A 826 -9.66 -0.43 -11.20
N GLY A 827 -10.37 -1.36 -10.61
CA GLY A 827 -9.91 -2.08 -9.43
C GLY A 827 -9.61 -3.49 -9.86
N VAL A 828 -8.36 -3.91 -9.79
CA VAL A 828 -8.05 -5.32 -9.96
C VAL A 828 -7.47 -5.82 -8.65
N ARG A 829 -8.29 -6.57 -7.92
CA ARG A 829 -7.75 -7.45 -6.89
C ARG A 829 -7.04 -8.57 -7.64
N LEU A 830 -5.73 -8.44 -7.73
CA LEU A 830 -4.93 -9.47 -8.35
C LEU A 830 -5.13 -10.79 -7.60
N ARG A 831 -4.81 -11.91 -8.25
CA ARG A 831 -4.76 -13.20 -7.56
C ARG A 831 -3.73 -13.23 -6.44
N SER A 832 -2.78 -12.29 -6.46
CA SER A 832 -2.07 -11.96 -5.25
C SER A 832 -3.10 -11.40 -4.29
N GLY A 833 -3.58 -10.20 -4.45
CA GLY A 833 -4.48 -9.57 -3.48
C GLY A 833 -3.90 -8.23 -3.06
N LYS A 834 -2.69 -7.92 -3.55
CA LYS A 834 -2.38 -6.59 -4.08
C LYS A 834 -3.59 -6.06 -4.84
N GLN A 835 -4.08 -4.95 -4.35
CA GLN A 835 -4.99 -4.11 -5.08
C GLN A 835 -4.16 -3.35 -6.13
N ILE A 836 -4.56 -3.44 -7.40
CA ILE A 836 -4.14 -2.47 -8.42
C ILE A 836 -5.30 -1.53 -8.66
N GLY A 837 -5.01 -0.24 -8.63
CA GLY A 837 -6.01 0.82 -8.72
C GLY A 837 -7.08 0.76 -7.64
N ASP A 838 -8.31 1.11 -7.98
CA ASP A 838 -9.31 1.42 -6.96
C ASP A 838 -10.08 0.17 -6.48
N SER A 839 -9.81 -0.31 -5.26
CA SER A 839 -10.48 -1.51 -4.70
C SER A 839 -11.99 -1.44 -4.66
N SER A 840 -12.57 -0.25 -4.58
CA SER A 840 -14.02 -0.11 -4.58
C SER A 840 -14.66 -0.48 -5.93
N ASN A 841 -13.87 -0.61 -7.00
CA ASN A 841 -14.34 -0.99 -8.33
C ASN A 841 -13.98 -2.44 -8.72
N ASN A 842 -13.49 -3.27 -7.81
CA ASN A 842 -13.07 -4.65 -8.13
C ASN A 842 -14.16 -5.48 -8.81
N GLU A 843 -15.34 -5.53 -8.19
CA GLU A 843 -16.46 -6.32 -8.73
C GLU A 843 -16.90 -5.83 -10.11
N LEU A 844 -17.01 -4.51 -10.27
CA LEU A 844 -17.34 -3.89 -11.54
C LEU A 844 -16.28 -4.22 -12.61
N THR A 845 -15.00 -4.12 -12.25
CA THR A 845 -13.88 -4.39 -13.14
C THR A 845 -13.88 -5.84 -13.59
N ASP A 846 -14.14 -6.80 -12.69
CA ASP A 846 -14.24 -8.22 -13.05
C ASP A 846 -15.43 -8.51 -13.97
N ARG A 847 -16.57 -7.85 -13.75
CA ARG A 847 -17.72 -7.94 -14.66
C ARG A 847 -17.39 -7.38 -16.05
N ILE A 848 -16.69 -6.26 -16.13
CA ILE A 848 -16.24 -5.65 -17.39
C ILE A 848 -15.19 -6.53 -18.09
N ARG A 849 -14.28 -7.16 -17.34
CA ARG A 849 -13.33 -8.14 -17.87
C ARG A 849 -14.01 -9.37 -18.44
N ALA A 850 -15.09 -9.84 -17.83
CA ALA A 850 -15.90 -10.93 -18.36
C ALA A 850 -16.58 -10.59 -19.70
N LEU A 851 -16.68 -9.30 -20.06
CA LEU A 851 -17.11 -8.82 -21.37
C LEU A 851 -15.96 -8.77 -22.41
N GLY A 852 -14.76 -9.19 -22.02
CA GLY A 852 -13.58 -9.26 -22.89
C GLY A 852 -12.68 -8.03 -22.82
N TRP A 853 -12.85 -7.13 -21.86
CA TRP A 853 -11.88 -6.05 -21.62
C TRP A 853 -10.67 -6.55 -20.85
N GLU A 854 -9.48 -6.13 -21.28
CA GLU A 854 -8.22 -6.53 -20.65
C GLU A 854 -7.50 -5.29 -20.09
N PRO A 855 -7.47 -5.11 -18.75
CA PRO A 855 -6.74 -4.01 -18.13
C PRO A 855 -5.23 -4.15 -18.41
N GLN A 856 -4.57 -3.02 -18.65
CA GLN A 856 -3.12 -2.88 -18.78
C GLN A 856 -2.40 -3.05 -17.43
N GLY A 857 -3.10 -2.85 -16.31
CA GLY A 857 -2.56 -3.09 -14.97
C GLY A 857 -1.85 -1.89 -14.36
N ASP A 858 -2.28 -0.68 -14.73
CA ASP A 858 -1.87 0.60 -14.14
C ASP A 858 -2.81 0.97 -12.96
N ASP A 859 -2.28 1.60 -11.91
CA ASP A 859 -3.03 2.03 -10.73
C ASP A 859 -4.09 3.10 -11.03
N PHE A 860 -3.94 3.81 -12.14
CA PHE A 860 -4.90 4.83 -12.59
C PHE A 860 -5.42 4.55 -14.00
N GLU A 861 -5.76 3.29 -14.27
CA GLU A 861 -6.40 2.88 -15.52
C GLU A 861 -7.91 3.16 -15.51
N LEU A 862 -8.40 4.07 -16.35
CA LEU A 862 -9.85 4.36 -16.42
C LEU A 862 -10.65 3.19 -17.01
N LEU A 863 -11.74 2.82 -16.33
CA LEU A 863 -12.69 1.83 -16.82
C LEU A 863 -13.41 2.31 -18.10
N PRO A 864 -13.71 1.40 -19.04
CA PRO A 864 -14.63 1.70 -20.12
C PRO A 864 -16.06 1.82 -19.60
N LEU A 865 -16.92 2.51 -20.35
CA LEU A 865 -18.35 2.56 -20.07
C LEU A 865 -19.02 1.26 -20.53
N VAL A 866 -19.89 0.69 -19.70
CA VAL A 866 -20.76 -0.42 -20.09
C VAL A 866 -22.22 0.00 -20.06
N ILE A 867 -22.81 0.11 -21.24
CA ILE A 867 -24.20 0.50 -21.45
C ILE A 867 -24.99 -0.73 -21.85
N GLU A 868 -26.08 -0.99 -21.15
CA GLU A 868 -26.96 -2.12 -21.38
C GLU A 868 -28.36 -1.66 -21.77
N THR A 869 -28.85 -2.21 -22.87
CA THR A 869 -30.24 -2.02 -23.32
C THR A 869 -30.88 -3.39 -23.51
N ILE A 870 -32.21 -3.46 -23.40
CA ILE A 870 -32.94 -4.71 -23.61
C ILE A 870 -32.71 -5.30 -25.01
N ASP A 871 -32.53 -4.46 -26.04
CA ASP A 871 -32.40 -4.91 -27.42
C ASP A 871 -30.97 -5.37 -27.79
N HIS A 872 -29.94 -4.85 -27.12
CA HIS A 872 -28.54 -5.06 -27.53
C HIS A 872 -27.67 -5.76 -26.48
N GLY A 873 -28.17 -5.89 -25.24
CA GLY A 873 -27.37 -6.31 -24.09
C GLY A 873 -26.28 -5.31 -23.71
N PRO A 874 -25.36 -5.69 -22.80
CA PRO A 874 -24.26 -4.83 -22.39
C PRO A 874 -23.30 -4.59 -23.55
N ARG A 875 -22.84 -3.35 -23.73
CA ARG A 875 -21.87 -2.94 -24.75
C ARG A 875 -20.79 -2.08 -24.11
N LEU A 876 -19.54 -2.31 -24.52
CA LEU A 876 -18.36 -1.71 -23.94
C LEU A 876 -17.82 -0.57 -24.82
N TYR A 877 -17.53 0.58 -24.20
CA TYR A 877 -17.02 1.77 -24.87
C TYR A 877 -15.80 2.31 -24.13
N GLU A 878 -14.64 2.26 -24.76
CA GLU A 878 -13.44 2.91 -24.22
C GLU A 878 -13.57 4.43 -24.29
N LEU A 879 -13.10 5.12 -23.25
CA LEU A 879 -13.09 6.57 -23.21
C LEU A 879 -12.04 7.11 -24.20
N PRO A 880 -12.36 8.07 -25.08
CA PRO A 880 -11.37 8.72 -25.91
C PRO A 880 -10.49 9.67 -25.06
N ALA A 881 -9.28 9.98 -25.55
CA ALA A 881 -8.29 10.74 -24.78
C ALA A 881 -8.78 12.12 -24.30
N ASP A 882 -9.63 12.79 -25.07
CA ASP A 882 -10.24 14.08 -24.75
C ASP A 882 -11.26 14.01 -23.60
N CYS A 883 -11.75 12.81 -23.25
CA CYS A 883 -12.63 12.56 -22.11
C CYS A 883 -11.89 11.97 -20.90
N ARG A 884 -10.56 11.86 -20.91
CA ARG A 884 -9.73 11.30 -19.83
C ARG A 884 -8.93 12.38 -19.10
N GLN A 885 -9.59 13.47 -18.73
CA GLN A 885 -8.90 14.61 -18.12
C GLN A 885 -8.50 14.25 -16.69
N GLU A 886 -7.20 14.15 -16.45
CA GLU A 886 -6.59 13.78 -15.17
C GLU A 886 -5.64 14.88 -14.69
N VAL A 887 -5.61 15.09 -13.37
CA VAL A 887 -4.73 16.05 -12.72
C VAL A 887 -3.65 15.28 -11.95
N PRO A 888 -2.36 15.40 -12.30
CA PRO A 888 -1.27 14.83 -11.52
C PRO A 888 -1.12 15.58 -10.19
N ILE A 889 -0.87 14.83 -9.12
CA ILE A 889 -0.80 15.35 -7.76
C ILE A 889 0.67 15.60 -7.39
N SER A 890 0.95 16.81 -6.91
CA SER A 890 2.28 17.22 -6.46
C SER A 890 2.14 18.17 -5.28
N HIS A 891 3.25 18.41 -4.56
CA HIS A 891 3.27 19.28 -3.40
C HIS A 891 4.39 20.33 -3.49
N GLY A 892 4.05 21.61 -3.30
CA GLY A 892 4.99 22.73 -3.50
C GLY A 892 6.21 22.72 -2.58
N THR A 893 6.09 22.15 -1.38
CA THR A 893 7.21 22.01 -0.41
C THR A 893 7.67 20.57 -0.21
N HIS A 894 7.01 19.59 -0.83
CA HIS A 894 7.31 18.17 -0.68
C HIS A 894 7.41 17.48 -2.06
N PRO A 895 8.50 17.71 -2.80
CA PRO A 895 8.62 17.26 -4.20
C PRO A 895 8.55 15.73 -4.38
N TRP A 896 8.87 14.95 -3.34
CA TRP A 896 8.77 13.49 -3.36
C TRP A 896 7.35 12.99 -3.65
N LEU A 897 6.30 13.78 -3.37
CA LEU A 897 4.94 13.36 -3.66
C LEU A 897 4.71 13.15 -5.18
N ALA A 898 5.40 13.94 -6.02
CA ALA A 898 5.32 13.77 -7.46
C ALA A 898 5.92 12.43 -7.95
N THR A 899 6.85 11.84 -7.20
CA THR A 899 7.44 10.53 -7.57
C THR A 899 6.51 9.36 -7.28
N MET A 900 5.39 9.58 -6.58
CA MET A 900 4.34 8.58 -6.41
C MET A 900 3.39 8.49 -7.60
N GLU A 901 3.52 9.40 -8.59
CA GLU A 901 2.73 9.42 -9.83
C GLU A 901 1.21 9.41 -9.60
N LEU A 902 0.77 9.89 -8.43
CA LEU A 902 -0.64 9.99 -8.08
C LEU A 902 -1.35 10.94 -9.05
N LYS A 903 -2.54 10.56 -9.50
CA LYS A 903 -3.40 11.42 -10.32
C LYS A 903 -4.85 11.16 -10.01
N TRP A 904 -5.71 12.12 -10.36
CA TRP A 904 -7.15 11.94 -10.24
C TRP A 904 -7.88 12.60 -11.39
N HIS A 905 -8.98 12.00 -11.84
CA HIS A 905 -9.79 12.56 -12.92
C HIS A 905 -10.50 13.84 -12.47
N ALA A 906 -10.63 14.80 -13.38
CA ALA A 906 -11.12 16.13 -13.04
C ALA A 906 -12.64 16.18 -12.77
N VAL A 907 -13.43 15.32 -13.43
CA VAL A 907 -14.90 15.40 -13.44
C VAL A 907 -15.53 14.27 -12.60
N PRO A 908 -16.12 14.56 -11.42
CA PRO A 908 -16.89 13.57 -10.66
C PRO A 908 -18.30 13.42 -11.23
N ALA A 909 -18.52 12.42 -12.08
CA ALA A 909 -19.79 12.20 -12.77
C ALA A 909 -20.48 10.91 -12.29
N VAL A 910 -21.33 10.99 -11.26
CA VAL A 910 -22.09 9.87 -10.69
C VAL A 910 -23.08 9.31 -11.70
N SER A 911 -23.19 7.98 -11.81
CA SER A 911 -23.99 7.32 -12.85
C SER A 911 -24.85 6.14 -12.38
N ASP A 912 -24.70 5.66 -11.16
CA ASP A 912 -25.48 4.56 -10.57
C ASP A 912 -26.67 4.99 -9.69
N MET A 913 -26.94 6.30 -9.60
CA MET A 913 -28.10 6.83 -8.91
C MET A 913 -29.29 6.98 -9.85
N ALA A 914 -30.49 6.70 -9.32
CA ALA A 914 -31.74 6.98 -10.01
C ALA A 914 -32.26 8.38 -9.64
N LEU A 915 -32.80 9.08 -10.63
CA LEU A 915 -33.60 10.28 -10.39
C LEU A 915 -35.05 9.86 -10.15
N ASP A 916 -35.52 10.03 -8.91
CA ASP A 916 -36.93 9.93 -8.54
C ASP A 916 -37.59 11.28 -8.77
N ALA A 917 -38.59 11.31 -9.65
CA ALA A 917 -39.27 12.53 -10.03
C ALA A 917 -40.76 12.25 -10.28
N GLY A 918 -41.61 12.64 -9.32
CA GLY A 918 -43.07 12.63 -9.48
C GLY A 918 -43.62 11.27 -9.90
N GLY A 919 -43.30 10.22 -9.15
CA GLY A 919 -43.74 8.84 -9.43
C GLY A 919 -43.00 8.13 -10.57
N MET A 920 -41.96 8.75 -11.15
CA MET A 920 -41.11 8.15 -12.18
C MET A 920 -39.69 7.92 -11.68
N PHE A 921 -39.13 6.75 -12.00
CA PHE A 921 -37.76 6.38 -11.68
C PHE A 921 -36.88 6.35 -12.93
N TYR A 922 -36.09 7.41 -13.12
CA TYR A 922 -35.08 7.46 -14.18
C TYR A 922 -33.81 6.77 -13.69
N ARG A 923 -33.69 5.47 -13.97
CA ARG A 923 -32.59 4.61 -13.46
C ARG A 923 -31.22 4.93 -14.04
N PHE A 924 -31.19 5.64 -15.16
CA PHE A 924 -29.96 6.02 -15.84
C PHE A 924 -29.98 7.52 -16.07
N ALA A 925 -29.43 8.25 -15.09
CA ALA A 925 -29.40 9.71 -15.08
C ALA A 925 -28.05 10.26 -14.59
N PRO A 926 -26.92 10.03 -15.32
CA PRO A 926 -25.62 10.45 -14.83
C PRO A 926 -25.53 11.97 -14.65
N PHE A 927 -24.94 12.41 -13.55
CA PHE A 927 -24.79 13.82 -13.22
C PHE A 927 -23.42 14.13 -12.63
N ASN A 928 -22.94 15.36 -12.82
CA ASN A 928 -21.66 15.81 -12.29
C ASN A 928 -21.77 17.16 -11.57
N GLY A 929 -20.79 17.40 -10.70
CA GLY A 929 -20.41 18.71 -10.20
C GLY A 929 -18.90 18.87 -10.33
N TRP A 930 -18.26 19.22 -9.23
CA TRP A 930 -16.80 19.25 -9.06
C TRP A 930 -16.44 18.70 -7.68
N TYR A 931 -15.19 18.28 -7.52
CA TYR A 931 -14.71 17.68 -6.28
C TYR A 931 -14.55 18.73 -5.17
N LEU A 932 -14.86 18.31 -3.94
CA LEU A 932 -14.21 18.84 -2.74
C LEU A 932 -12.88 18.11 -2.53
N ASN A 933 -11.83 18.84 -2.12
CA ASN A 933 -10.48 18.26 -1.98
C ASN A 933 -10.43 17.02 -1.06
N THR A 934 -11.21 16.99 0.02
CA THR A 934 -11.27 15.87 0.96
C THR A 934 -11.86 14.60 0.35
N GLU A 935 -12.71 14.70 -0.69
CA GLU A 935 -13.20 13.52 -1.41
C GLU A 935 -12.04 12.77 -2.07
N ILE A 936 -11.05 13.50 -2.60
CA ILE A 936 -9.87 12.89 -3.21
C ILE A 936 -8.85 12.56 -2.12
N ALA A 937 -8.38 13.56 -1.39
CA ALA A 937 -7.21 13.44 -0.51
C ALA A 937 -7.48 12.64 0.77
N ALA A 938 -8.68 12.73 1.35
CA ALA A 938 -8.99 12.09 2.63
C ALA A 938 -9.82 10.80 2.48
N ARG A 939 -10.48 10.61 1.33
CA ARG A 939 -11.32 9.43 1.07
C ARG A 939 -10.76 8.55 -0.03
N ASN A 940 -10.63 9.08 -1.26
CA ASN A 940 -10.20 8.24 -2.39
C ASN A 940 -8.76 7.75 -2.25
N LEU A 941 -7.84 8.64 -1.86
CA LEU A 941 -6.43 8.30 -1.76
C LEU A 941 -6.10 7.55 -0.46
N THR A 942 -6.71 7.92 0.66
CA THR A 942 -6.27 7.46 2.00
C THR A 942 -7.21 6.50 2.73
N ASP A 943 -8.48 6.30 2.30
CA ASP A 943 -9.32 5.28 2.94
C ASP A 943 -8.68 3.90 2.71
N THR A 944 -8.59 3.09 3.77
CA THR A 944 -7.96 1.75 3.73
C THR A 944 -8.64 0.76 2.78
N ASN A 945 -9.88 1.05 2.37
CA ASN A 945 -10.63 0.30 1.38
C ASN A 945 -10.65 0.96 -0.02
N ARG A 946 -9.72 1.89 -0.28
CA ARG A 946 -9.49 2.59 -1.56
C ARG A 946 -8.03 2.45 -2.00
N TYR A 947 -7.32 3.56 -2.27
CA TYR A 947 -5.90 3.53 -2.66
C TYR A 947 -4.95 3.34 -1.47
N ASN A 948 -5.44 3.62 -0.25
CA ASN A 948 -4.72 3.48 1.02
C ASN A 948 -3.39 4.26 1.09
#